data_AF-A0A9D1JK30-F1
#
_entry.id   AF-A0A9D1JK30-F1
#
_cell.length_a   1.000
_cell.length_b   1.000
_cell.length_c   1.000
_cell.angle_alpha   90.00
_cell.angle_beta   90.00
_cell.angle_gamma   90.00
#
_symmetry.space_group_name_H-M   'P 1'
#
loop_
_entity.id
_entity.type
_entity.pdbx_description
1 polymer ?
#
loop_
_entity_poly.entity_id
_entity_poly.type
_entity_poly.pdbx_seq_one_letter_code
_entity_poly.pdbx_strand_id
1 'polypeptide(L)'
;MDIKTLQWFQEICRCGSITKAASNLFITPQGLSRGIKALEGELGVPLLERTPNGVLLTPYGECLLRHAKPLLEENRELCAEIKKMRQQERGLLRVCSAYGVFRIMGPDFVLNFERENPGMSLDYMEYPDAYVEKEILAGNYDIGFGIGPINSRELELTPLFSSQVSLLVYEGHPLADRETASFSDLAGEPLILESHMFKIHDLVKESCRRAGFEANVIYCTSGFSLCHKLTAQKRGISVIVNRISEDMSKQGLKVIPLEDSFSWEVFLICRITPKAPRGICGCDAHGIAGRNFLRFTAGGAATHSDHGREICRTLHTVAPDGNYKVKDPEKLLRIAKEWGVETEGKDIYDLAHEMSELALLEYGKPFGVQRWLKRAPEHTQKLWHDAEIEPRAIDREVSTAMHMTHMGNSCKPEALVRQALRSGMSDGWGGSMCGTEFSDVMFGTPKPVDTEANLGVMKEDMVNIIVHGHDPSLSEMICDYSEDPEMIELAKSMGAKGINVAGVCCTSNEVAMRRGIPMAGNFLQQENVVLTGACEAIVVDVQCIFPALGPLSKCFHTKFITTSPIAQMPDSEFIRFRSENAGENAKKIVRTAVENFVNRKPELVYIPKTKQKATVGFSVEAIIKALDRVSDADTAGTTKPLIDCITSGAIRGVAAMVGCNNPRVRADQAHIELMKKMIANDVLVILSGCSAQAAARAGLMDKEARNLCGAGLKRVCELLDIPPVLHMGSCVDISRMVVLASRLAKDSGLNISQLPLVGCAPEWMSEKAVSIGNYVVATGIDTFLGVEPQVTGSDQMVWWLTEGIRDWVEAAYTIETDIEKLGDAMLARIDEKRAALGI
;
A
#
# COMPACT_ATOMS: atom_id res chain seq x y z
N MET A 1 3.90 -39.27 -23.46
CA MET A 1 4.43 -38.63 -22.24
C MET A 1 3.42 -38.85 -21.14
N ASP A 2 3.84 -39.39 -20.00
CA ASP A 2 2.96 -39.55 -18.84
C ASP A 2 2.96 -38.25 -17.99
N ILE A 3 1.79 -37.80 -17.53
CA ILE A 3 1.62 -36.67 -16.61
C ILE A 3 2.53 -36.80 -15.39
N LYS A 4 2.69 -38.01 -14.86
CA LYS A 4 3.57 -38.24 -13.69
C LYS A 4 5.03 -37.94 -14.00
N THR A 5 5.50 -38.29 -15.19
CA THR A 5 6.87 -37.98 -15.64
C THR A 5 7.08 -36.49 -15.91
N LEU A 6 6.03 -35.77 -16.32
CA LEU A 6 6.06 -34.31 -16.46
C LEU A 6 6.11 -33.59 -15.10
N GLN A 7 5.36 -34.07 -14.10
CA GLN A 7 5.44 -33.55 -12.72
C GLN A 7 6.83 -33.75 -12.11
N TRP A 8 7.40 -34.93 -12.34
CA TRP A 8 8.77 -35.26 -11.96
C TRP A 8 9.80 -34.35 -12.62
N PHE A 9 9.65 -34.10 -13.92
CA PHE A 9 10.50 -33.17 -14.66
C PHE A 9 10.41 -31.74 -14.09
N GLN A 10 9.19 -31.22 -13.91
CA GLN A 10 8.95 -29.89 -13.34
C GLN A 10 9.59 -29.72 -11.95
N GLU A 11 9.48 -30.73 -11.09
CA GLU A 11 10.02 -30.67 -9.73
C GLU A 11 11.56 -30.71 -9.71
N ILE A 12 12.19 -31.43 -10.66
CA ILE A 12 13.65 -31.39 -10.84
C ILE A 12 14.09 -30.00 -11.30
N CYS A 13 13.39 -29.39 -12.26
CA CYS A 13 13.68 -28.04 -12.74
C CYS A 13 13.59 -27.02 -11.59
N ARG A 14 12.56 -27.13 -10.75
CA ARG A 14 12.36 -26.25 -9.59
C ARG A 14 13.47 -26.39 -8.55
N CYS A 15 13.95 -27.60 -8.31
CA CYS A 15 14.95 -27.88 -7.29
C CYS A 15 16.40 -27.72 -7.76
N GLY A 16 16.64 -27.72 -9.08
CA GLY A 16 17.98 -27.82 -9.68
C GLY A 16 18.74 -29.11 -9.31
N SER A 17 18.06 -30.10 -8.73
CA SER A 17 18.67 -31.30 -8.15
C SER A 17 17.71 -32.48 -8.13
N ILE A 18 18.13 -33.62 -8.69
CA ILE A 18 17.37 -34.87 -8.71
C ILE A 18 17.19 -35.41 -7.28
N THR A 19 18.22 -35.33 -6.44
CA THR A 19 18.16 -35.85 -5.07
C THR A 19 17.16 -35.06 -4.22
N LYS A 20 17.16 -33.73 -4.35
CA LYS A 20 16.23 -32.86 -3.63
C LYS A 20 14.79 -33.04 -4.13
N ALA A 21 14.59 -33.11 -5.45
CA ALA A 21 13.29 -33.39 -6.05
C ALA A 21 12.74 -34.76 -5.62
N ALA A 22 13.57 -35.80 -5.59
CA ALA A 22 13.17 -37.13 -5.15
C ALA A 22 12.70 -37.15 -3.69
N SER A 23 13.36 -36.39 -2.81
CA SER A 23 12.95 -36.21 -1.41
C SER A 23 11.58 -35.56 -1.29
N ASN A 24 11.31 -34.50 -2.07
CA ASN A 24 10.01 -33.81 -2.06
C ASN A 24 8.88 -34.67 -2.61
N LEU A 25 9.20 -35.56 -3.56
CA LEU A 25 8.25 -36.46 -4.22
C LEU A 25 8.07 -37.79 -3.49
N PHE A 26 8.79 -38.03 -2.38
CA PHE A 26 8.79 -39.29 -1.63
C PHE A 26 9.11 -40.51 -2.51
N ILE A 27 10.08 -40.37 -3.42
CA ILE A 27 10.56 -41.45 -4.30
C ILE A 27 12.09 -41.55 -4.24
N THR A 28 12.65 -42.66 -4.73
CA THR A 28 14.12 -42.81 -4.77
C THR A 28 14.72 -41.95 -5.89
N PRO A 29 15.90 -41.34 -5.70
CA PRO A 29 16.60 -40.60 -6.77
C PRO A 29 16.86 -41.44 -8.02
N GLN A 30 17.08 -42.75 -7.84
CA GLN A 30 17.23 -43.72 -8.92
C GLN A 30 15.93 -43.92 -9.70
N GLY A 31 14.79 -43.99 -9.01
CA GLY A 31 13.46 -44.09 -9.64
C GLY A 31 13.10 -42.83 -10.43
N LEU A 32 13.32 -41.66 -9.84
CA LEU A 32 13.10 -40.37 -10.49
C LEU A 32 13.99 -40.23 -11.74
N SER A 33 15.28 -40.55 -11.62
CA SER A 33 16.21 -40.51 -12.75
C SER A 33 15.84 -41.48 -13.88
N ARG A 34 15.28 -42.65 -13.59
CA ARG A 34 14.80 -43.59 -14.62
C ARG A 34 13.55 -43.05 -15.32
N GLY A 35 12.65 -42.41 -14.56
CA GLY A 35 11.46 -41.76 -15.12
C GLY A 35 11.80 -40.66 -16.12
N ILE A 36 12.78 -39.80 -15.80
CA ILE A 36 13.23 -38.77 -16.74
C ILE A 36 13.93 -39.37 -17.95
N LYS A 37 14.80 -40.37 -17.78
CA LYS A 37 15.44 -41.03 -18.93
C LYS A 37 14.42 -41.68 -19.87
N ALA A 38 13.32 -42.20 -19.35
CA ALA A 38 12.24 -42.74 -20.17
C ALA A 38 11.53 -41.62 -20.96
N LEU A 39 11.29 -40.46 -20.32
CA LEU A 39 10.72 -39.29 -20.97
C LEU A 39 11.65 -38.72 -22.07
N GLU A 40 12.95 -38.63 -21.80
CA GLU A 40 13.98 -38.25 -22.78
C GLU A 40 14.05 -39.26 -23.94
N GLY A 41 13.96 -40.55 -23.63
CA GLY A 41 13.91 -41.61 -24.63
C GLY A 41 12.65 -41.57 -25.50
N GLU A 42 11.50 -41.22 -24.92
CA GLU A 42 10.25 -41.03 -25.67
C GLU A 42 10.31 -39.83 -26.61
N LEU A 43 10.94 -38.73 -26.17
CA LEU A 43 11.08 -37.50 -26.95
C LEU A 43 12.28 -37.52 -27.91
N GLY A 44 13.16 -38.50 -27.80
CA GLY A 44 14.36 -38.64 -28.62
C GLY A 44 15.43 -37.57 -28.36
N VAL A 45 15.31 -36.78 -27.30
CA VAL A 45 16.21 -35.67 -26.96
C VAL A 45 16.52 -35.62 -25.46
N PRO A 46 17.74 -35.22 -25.06
CA PRO A 46 18.04 -34.95 -23.66
C PRO A 46 17.33 -33.67 -23.22
N LEU A 47 16.69 -33.71 -22.05
CA LEU A 47 15.99 -32.58 -21.44
C LEU A 47 16.83 -31.93 -20.35
N LEU A 48 17.74 -32.70 -19.74
CA LEU A 48 18.54 -32.27 -18.60
C LEU A 48 20.04 -32.56 -18.83
N GLU A 49 20.89 -31.61 -18.44
CA GLU A 49 22.34 -31.79 -18.35
C GLU A 49 22.79 -31.85 -16.89
N ARG A 50 23.60 -32.85 -16.56
CA ARG A 50 24.15 -33.00 -15.19
C ARG A 50 25.46 -32.23 -15.08
N THR A 51 25.55 -31.40 -14.05
CA THR A 51 26.76 -30.64 -13.72
C THR A 51 27.25 -31.00 -12.31
N PRO A 52 28.50 -30.66 -11.95
CA PRO A 52 28.99 -30.82 -10.58
C PRO A 52 28.14 -30.10 -9.52
N ASN A 53 27.39 -29.07 -9.92
CA ASN A 53 26.56 -28.23 -9.04
C ASN A 53 25.06 -28.56 -9.08
N GLY A 54 24.64 -29.59 -9.84
CA GLY A 54 23.24 -29.98 -9.93
C GLY A 54 22.82 -30.33 -11.36
N VAL A 55 21.69 -29.78 -11.80
CA VAL A 55 21.10 -30.05 -13.11
C VAL A 55 20.75 -28.76 -13.82
N LEU A 56 21.09 -28.67 -15.11
CA LEU A 56 20.70 -27.60 -16.03
C LEU A 56 19.70 -28.13 -17.07
N LEU A 57 18.90 -27.22 -17.63
CA LEU A 57 17.98 -27.53 -18.71
C LEU A 57 18.70 -27.45 -20.05
N THR A 58 18.40 -28.36 -20.97
CA THR A 58 18.71 -28.17 -22.39
C THR A 58 17.67 -27.23 -23.03
N PRO A 59 17.91 -26.68 -24.24
CA PRO A 59 16.88 -25.95 -24.97
C PRO A 59 15.58 -26.74 -25.17
N TYR A 60 15.68 -28.07 -25.30
CA TYR A 60 14.53 -28.96 -25.36
C TYR A 60 13.81 -29.07 -24.01
N GLY A 61 14.57 -29.11 -22.90
CA GLY A 61 14.05 -29.06 -21.54
C GLY A 61 13.32 -27.74 -21.22
N GLU A 62 13.85 -26.60 -21.69
CA GLU A 62 13.19 -25.30 -21.55
C GLU A 62 11.87 -25.23 -22.33
N CYS A 63 11.86 -25.75 -23.56
CA CYS A 63 10.66 -25.86 -24.37
C CYS A 63 9.61 -26.73 -23.68
N LEU A 64 10.00 -27.92 -23.21
CA LEU A 64 9.09 -28.82 -22.49
C LEU A 64 8.58 -28.17 -21.21
N LEU A 65 9.42 -27.47 -20.44
CA LEU A 65 9.01 -26.82 -19.19
C LEU A 65 7.96 -25.72 -19.43
N ARG A 66 8.13 -24.94 -20.49
CA ARG A 66 7.20 -23.88 -20.91
C ARG A 66 5.79 -24.43 -21.17
N HIS A 67 5.69 -25.61 -21.78
CA HIS A 67 4.41 -26.25 -22.12
C HIS A 67 3.92 -27.24 -21.04
N ALA A 68 4.80 -27.77 -20.20
CA ALA A 68 4.43 -28.71 -19.15
C ALA A 68 3.58 -28.04 -18.07
N LYS A 69 3.85 -26.77 -17.73
CA LYS A 69 3.08 -26.04 -16.73
C LYS A 69 1.58 -25.93 -17.09
N PRO A 70 1.19 -25.37 -18.24
CA PRO A 70 -0.22 -25.31 -18.63
C PRO A 70 -0.85 -26.70 -18.79
N LEU A 71 -0.13 -27.69 -19.33
CA LEU A 71 -0.65 -29.06 -19.46
C LEU A 71 -0.93 -29.75 -18.11
N LEU A 72 -0.08 -29.52 -17.11
CA LEU A 72 -0.27 -30.06 -15.77
C LEU A 72 -1.42 -29.35 -15.04
N GLU A 73 -1.62 -28.06 -15.30
CA GLU A 73 -2.77 -27.28 -14.82
C GLU A 73 -4.07 -27.77 -15.47
N GLU A 74 -4.12 -27.88 -16.79
CA GLU A 74 -5.28 -28.38 -17.55
C GLU A 74 -5.65 -29.82 -17.15
N ASN A 75 -4.66 -30.70 -16.93
CA ASN A 75 -4.93 -32.05 -16.41
C ASN A 75 -5.48 -32.04 -14.98
N ARG A 76 -5.03 -31.11 -14.12
CA ARG A 76 -5.60 -30.94 -12.77
C ARG A 76 -7.03 -30.41 -12.85
N GLU A 77 -7.30 -29.48 -13.76
CA GLU A 77 -8.63 -28.93 -14.03
C GLU A 77 -9.58 -30.02 -14.52
N LEU A 78 -9.19 -30.79 -15.54
CA LEU A 78 -9.96 -31.93 -16.04
C LEU A 78 -10.25 -32.96 -14.94
N CYS A 79 -9.24 -33.33 -14.14
CA CYS A 79 -9.45 -34.24 -13.01
C CYS A 79 -10.38 -33.66 -11.94
N ALA A 80 -10.33 -32.34 -11.72
CA ALA A 80 -11.22 -31.65 -10.80
C ALA A 80 -12.65 -31.55 -11.36
N GLU A 81 -12.81 -31.34 -12.66
CA GLU A 81 -14.09 -31.29 -13.36
C GLU A 81 -14.78 -32.66 -13.37
N ILE A 82 -14.04 -33.73 -13.64
CA ILE A 82 -14.57 -35.11 -13.53
C ILE A 82 -14.99 -35.42 -12.08
N LYS A 83 -14.21 -34.98 -11.08
CA LYS A 83 -14.61 -35.09 -9.67
C LYS A 83 -15.86 -34.25 -9.34
N LYS A 84 -16.00 -33.06 -9.94
CA LYS A 84 -17.16 -32.18 -9.83
C LYS A 84 -18.41 -32.79 -10.45
N MET A 85 -18.32 -33.36 -11.65
CA MET A 85 -19.41 -34.08 -12.30
C MET A 85 -19.89 -35.24 -11.41
N ARG A 86 -18.93 -36.00 -10.85
CA ARG A 86 -19.22 -37.10 -9.92
C ARG A 86 -19.82 -36.64 -8.58
N GLN A 87 -19.50 -35.42 -8.11
CA GLN A 87 -20.08 -34.82 -6.90
C GLN A 87 -21.47 -34.25 -7.14
N GLN A 88 -21.71 -33.62 -8.28
CA GLN A 88 -23.03 -33.14 -8.70
C GLN A 88 -24.01 -34.29 -8.95
N GLU A 89 -23.55 -35.42 -9.50
CA GLU A 89 -24.34 -36.65 -9.62
C GLU A 89 -24.70 -37.29 -8.26
N ARG A 90 -23.93 -37.03 -7.21
CA ARG A 90 -24.10 -37.63 -5.88
C ARG A 90 -24.73 -36.72 -4.83
N GLY A 91 -24.85 -35.43 -5.11
CA GLY A 91 -25.35 -34.42 -4.17
C GLY A 91 -24.63 -34.48 -2.81
N LEU A 92 -23.32 -34.23 -2.78
CA LEU A 92 -22.52 -34.27 -1.55
C LEU A 92 -21.83 -32.93 -1.31
N LEU A 93 -22.10 -32.28 -0.17
CA LEU A 93 -21.44 -31.04 0.28
C LEU A 93 -20.45 -31.36 1.41
N ARG A 94 -19.15 -31.08 1.22
CA ARG A 94 -18.14 -31.33 2.26
C ARG A 94 -17.94 -30.10 3.12
N VAL A 95 -18.19 -30.25 4.41
CA VAL A 95 -18.13 -29.18 5.39
C VAL A 95 -17.13 -29.54 6.47
N CYS A 96 -16.24 -28.61 6.80
CA CYS A 96 -15.42 -28.73 8.01
C CYS A 96 -15.72 -27.63 9.01
N SER A 97 -15.53 -27.88 10.29
CA SER A 97 -15.66 -26.85 11.33
C SER A 97 -14.56 -26.95 12.38
N ALA A 98 -14.38 -25.86 13.10
CA ALA A 98 -13.64 -25.87 14.34
C ALA A 98 -14.48 -26.56 15.42
N TYR A 99 -13.82 -27.33 16.29
CA TYR A 99 -14.50 -28.04 17.37
C TYR A 99 -15.43 -27.12 18.17
N GLY A 100 -16.65 -27.61 18.43
CA GLY A 100 -17.65 -26.89 19.23
C GLY A 100 -18.54 -25.92 18.45
N VAL A 101 -18.21 -25.56 17.20
CA VAL A 101 -19.05 -24.65 16.40
C VAL A 101 -20.44 -25.26 16.12
N PHE A 102 -20.51 -26.50 15.63
CA PHE A 102 -21.80 -27.14 15.35
C PHE A 102 -22.59 -27.51 16.60
N ARG A 103 -21.93 -27.63 17.76
CA ARG A 103 -22.65 -27.78 19.04
C ARG A 103 -23.48 -26.53 19.32
N ILE A 104 -22.91 -25.35 19.07
CA ILE A 104 -23.62 -24.07 19.24
C ILE A 104 -24.68 -23.86 18.16
N MET A 105 -24.42 -24.28 16.92
CA MET A 105 -25.39 -24.15 15.82
C MET A 105 -26.54 -25.16 15.92
N GLY A 106 -26.37 -26.24 16.68
CA GLY A 106 -27.37 -27.28 16.91
C GLY A 106 -27.50 -28.30 15.76
N PRO A 107 -28.10 -29.48 16.03
CA PRO A 107 -28.31 -30.53 15.02
C PRO A 107 -29.32 -30.10 13.93
N ASP A 108 -30.18 -29.13 14.25
CA ASP A 108 -31.19 -28.60 13.33
C ASP A 108 -30.58 -27.98 12.07
N PHE A 109 -29.34 -27.50 12.11
CA PHE A 109 -28.66 -27.01 10.91
C PHE A 109 -28.54 -28.09 9.83
N VAL A 110 -28.11 -29.30 10.21
CA VAL A 110 -27.96 -30.43 9.29
C VAL A 110 -29.33 -30.90 8.81
N LEU A 111 -30.28 -31.03 9.73
CA LEU A 111 -31.63 -31.51 9.43
C LEU A 111 -32.41 -30.55 8.53
N ASN A 112 -32.31 -29.24 8.76
CA ASN A 112 -32.94 -28.23 7.92
C ASN A 112 -32.27 -28.17 6.54
N PHE A 113 -30.93 -28.29 6.48
CA PHE A 113 -30.21 -28.31 5.21
C PHE A 113 -30.65 -29.47 4.31
N GLU A 114 -30.72 -30.69 4.85
CA GLU A 114 -31.16 -31.88 4.11
C GLU A 114 -32.64 -31.80 3.70
N ARG A 115 -33.49 -31.21 4.54
CA ARG A 115 -34.91 -30.99 4.22
C ARG A 115 -35.12 -29.97 3.11
N GLU A 116 -34.35 -28.88 3.13
CA GLU A 116 -34.47 -27.77 2.18
C GLU A 116 -33.77 -28.05 0.85
N ASN A 117 -32.87 -29.03 0.81
CA ASN A 117 -32.13 -29.44 -0.39
C ASN A 117 -32.27 -30.95 -0.67
N PRO A 118 -33.44 -31.43 -1.11
CA PRO A 118 -33.67 -32.84 -1.38
C PRO A 118 -32.70 -33.40 -2.43
N GLY A 119 -31.93 -34.42 -2.05
CA GLY A 119 -30.89 -35.02 -2.89
C GLY A 119 -29.48 -34.53 -2.60
N MET A 120 -29.30 -33.59 -1.66
CA MET A 120 -27.99 -33.25 -1.10
C MET A 120 -27.78 -33.90 0.27
N SER A 121 -26.55 -34.33 0.52
CA SER A 121 -26.05 -34.91 1.76
C SER A 121 -24.82 -34.13 2.23
N LEU A 122 -24.61 -34.07 3.53
CA LEU A 122 -23.54 -33.28 4.13
C LEU A 122 -22.44 -34.21 4.69
N ASP A 123 -21.22 -34.08 4.17
CA ASP A 123 -20.03 -34.78 4.66
C ASP A 123 -19.28 -33.85 5.63
N TYR A 124 -19.45 -34.11 6.91
CA TYR A 124 -19.02 -33.21 7.98
C TYR A 124 -17.83 -33.76 8.76
N MET A 125 -16.82 -32.91 8.99
CA MET A 125 -15.69 -33.23 9.87
C MET A 125 -15.29 -32.05 10.76
N GLU A 126 -14.87 -32.35 11.98
CA GLU A 126 -14.36 -31.37 12.94
C GLU A 126 -12.84 -31.42 13.04
N TYR A 127 -12.24 -30.24 13.14
CA TYR A 127 -10.80 -30.05 13.29
C TYR A 127 -10.49 -29.06 14.42
N PRO A 128 -9.26 -29.06 14.97
CA PRO A 128 -8.77 -27.93 15.76
C PRO A 128 -8.77 -26.64 14.92
N ASP A 129 -8.94 -25.49 15.57
CA ASP A 129 -9.14 -24.17 14.93
C ASP A 129 -8.15 -23.91 13.78
N ALA A 130 -6.87 -24.17 14.01
CA ALA A 130 -5.80 -23.90 13.05
C ALA A 130 -5.79 -24.80 11.81
N TYR A 131 -6.58 -25.87 11.80
CA TYR A 131 -6.65 -26.84 10.69
C TYR A 131 -7.79 -26.55 9.73
N VAL A 132 -8.90 -25.96 10.19
CA VAL A 132 -10.03 -25.61 9.33
C VAL A 132 -9.59 -24.73 8.17
N GLU A 133 -8.81 -23.68 8.46
CA GLU A 133 -8.26 -22.78 7.44
C GLU A 133 -7.38 -23.54 6.43
N LYS A 134 -6.52 -24.45 6.91
CA LYS A 134 -5.62 -25.24 6.07
C LYS A 134 -6.37 -26.20 5.15
N GLU A 135 -7.41 -26.84 5.66
CA GLU A 135 -8.22 -27.81 4.92
C GLU A 135 -9.06 -27.15 3.82
N ILE A 136 -9.56 -25.94 4.07
CA ILE A 136 -10.23 -25.12 3.06
C ILE A 136 -9.24 -24.61 2.02
N LEU A 137 -8.06 -24.15 2.45
CA LEU A 137 -6.98 -23.76 1.53
C LEU A 137 -6.51 -24.94 0.66
N ALA A 138 -6.44 -26.16 1.21
CA ALA A 138 -6.07 -27.36 0.47
C ALA A 138 -7.16 -27.83 -0.52
N GLY A 139 -8.38 -27.29 -0.42
CA GLY A 139 -9.52 -27.67 -1.27
C GLY A 139 -10.06 -29.08 -0.95
N ASN A 140 -9.84 -29.55 0.28
CA ASN A 140 -10.37 -30.82 0.79
C ASN A 140 -11.84 -30.70 1.19
N TYR A 141 -12.25 -29.52 1.65
CA TYR A 141 -13.62 -29.16 2.02
C TYR A 141 -14.12 -27.99 1.19
N ASP A 142 -15.43 -27.90 1.04
CA ASP A 142 -16.11 -26.89 0.22
C ASP A 142 -16.48 -25.65 1.06
N ILE A 143 -16.82 -25.86 2.33
CA ILE A 143 -17.17 -24.81 3.31
C ILE A 143 -16.50 -25.11 4.65
N GLY A 144 -15.93 -24.09 5.28
CA GLY A 144 -15.32 -24.15 6.60
C GLY A 144 -16.06 -23.30 7.61
N PHE A 145 -16.10 -23.70 8.87
CA PHE A 145 -16.53 -22.84 9.97
C PHE A 145 -15.37 -22.68 10.95
N GLY A 146 -14.66 -21.56 10.89
CA GLY A 146 -13.47 -21.32 11.70
C GLY A 146 -13.69 -20.26 12.78
N ILE A 147 -12.72 -20.16 13.68
CA ILE A 147 -12.75 -19.24 14.82
C ILE A 147 -11.74 -18.11 14.57
N GLY A 148 -12.15 -16.87 14.84
CA GLY A 148 -11.31 -15.68 14.74
C GLY A 148 -10.20 -15.62 15.81
N PRO A 149 -9.14 -14.82 15.58
CA PRO A 149 -8.87 -14.06 14.36
C PRO A 149 -8.33 -14.96 13.24
N ILE A 150 -8.81 -14.79 12.00
CA ILE A 150 -8.35 -15.54 10.80
C ILE A 150 -7.57 -14.58 9.89
N ASN A 151 -6.29 -14.84 9.69
CA ASN A 151 -5.37 -13.97 8.95
C ASN A 151 -5.01 -14.58 7.58
N SER A 152 -6.00 -14.81 6.72
CA SER A 152 -5.78 -15.33 5.36
C SER A 152 -6.41 -14.43 4.32
N ARG A 153 -5.63 -14.07 3.30
CA ARG A 153 -6.07 -13.27 2.15
C ARG A 153 -6.71 -14.11 1.03
N GLU A 154 -6.58 -15.43 1.12
CA GLU A 154 -7.12 -16.39 0.16
C GLU A 154 -8.51 -16.91 0.55
N LEU A 155 -9.01 -16.51 1.73
CA LEU A 155 -10.28 -16.97 2.29
C LEU A 155 -11.29 -15.82 2.35
N GLU A 156 -12.51 -16.07 1.88
CA GLU A 156 -13.66 -15.23 2.15
C GLU A 156 -14.21 -15.59 3.53
N LEU A 157 -14.35 -14.58 4.39
CA LEU A 157 -14.78 -14.73 5.76
C LEU A 157 -16.11 -14.01 5.95
N THR A 158 -17.16 -14.74 6.30
CA THR A 158 -18.44 -14.16 6.71
C THR A 158 -18.61 -14.37 8.21
N PRO A 159 -18.63 -13.31 9.04
CA PRO A 159 -18.90 -13.44 10.46
C PRO A 159 -20.32 -13.98 10.66
N LEU A 160 -20.47 -15.03 11.46
CA LEU A 160 -21.78 -15.64 11.75
C LEU A 160 -22.32 -15.17 13.09
N PHE A 161 -21.56 -15.39 14.15
CA PHE A 161 -21.92 -14.99 15.51
C PHE A 161 -20.67 -14.90 16.36
N SER A 162 -20.77 -14.17 17.46
CA SER A 162 -19.76 -14.13 18.51
C SER A 162 -20.34 -14.66 19.82
N SER A 163 -19.47 -15.19 20.68
CA SER A 163 -19.81 -15.57 22.05
C SER A 163 -18.76 -15.02 23.00
N GLN A 164 -19.20 -14.55 24.16
CA GLN A 164 -18.28 -14.20 25.24
C GLN A 164 -17.65 -15.45 25.84
N VAL A 165 -16.43 -15.29 26.34
CA VAL A 165 -15.75 -16.28 27.17
C VAL A 165 -15.97 -15.97 28.65
N SER A 166 -16.03 -17.01 29.45
CA SER A 166 -16.24 -16.95 30.90
C SER A 166 -15.33 -17.91 31.63
N LEU A 167 -15.23 -17.70 32.94
CA LEU A 167 -14.51 -18.57 33.84
C LEU A 167 -15.44 -19.67 34.36
N LEU A 168 -15.03 -20.92 34.21
CA LEU A 168 -15.66 -22.09 34.79
C LEU A 168 -14.93 -22.48 36.07
N VAL A 169 -15.67 -22.49 37.18
CA VAL A 169 -15.17 -22.87 38.50
C VAL A 169 -16.04 -23.95 39.12
N TYR A 170 -15.51 -24.65 40.11
CA TYR A 170 -16.30 -25.60 40.91
C TYR A 170 -17.00 -24.91 42.07
N GLU A 171 -18.10 -25.51 42.55
CA GLU A 171 -18.80 -25.07 43.75
C GLU A 171 -17.89 -25.10 44.99
N GLY A 172 -17.79 -23.95 45.66
CA GLY A 172 -16.89 -23.72 46.79
C GLY A 172 -15.52 -23.15 46.41
N HIS A 173 -15.26 -22.85 45.14
CA HIS A 173 -14.11 -22.03 44.75
C HIS A 173 -14.29 -20.58 45.22
N PRO A 174 -13.26 -19.85 45.67
CA PRO A 174 -13.40 -18.46 46.15
C PRO A 174 -14.07 -17.51 45.14
N LEU A 175 -13.82 -17.73 43.85
CA LEU A 175 -14.46 -16.95 42.77
C LEU A 175 -15.92 -17.34 42.53
N ALA A 176 -16.39 -18.50 43.00
CA ALA A 176 -17.73 -19.03 42.74
C ALA A 176 -18.86 -18.15 43.26
N ASP A 177 -18.61 -17.27 44.22
CA ASP A 177 -19.63 -16.38 44.79
C ASP A 177 -19.55 -14.95 44.23
N ARG A 178 -18.70 -14.72 43.23
CA ARG A 178 -18.64 -13.45 42.50
C ARG A 178 -19.63 -13.43 41.34
N GLU A 179 -20.19 -12.25 41.06
CA GLU A 179 -21.02 -12.00 39.88
C GLU A 179 -20.19 -11.93 38.60
N THR A 180 -18.94 -11.47 38.70
CA THR A 180 -17.99 -11.31 37.59
C THR A 180 -16.55 -11.57 38.06
N ALA A 181 -15.63 -11.82 37.12
CA ALA A 181 -14.19 -11.96 37.37
C ALA A 181 -13.36 -11.21 36.32
N SER A 182 -12.12 -10.90 36.64
CA SER A 182 -11.13 -10.31 35.72
C SER A 182 -10.02 -11.32 35.40
N PHE A 183 -9.22 -11.07 34.34
CA PHE A 183 -8.04 -11.90 34.09
C PHE A 183 -7.01 -11.82 35.22
N SER A 184 -6.95 -10.71 35.96
CA SER A 184 -6.09 -10.55 37.14
C SER A 184 -6.44 -11.52 38.26
N ASP A 185 -7.70 -11.94 38.38
CA ASP A 185 -8.15 -12.93 39.38
C ASP A 185 -7.62 -14.35 39.10
N LEU A 186 -7.08 -14.61 37.90
CA LEU A 186 -6.49 -15.91 37.54
C LEU A 186 -5.02 -16.02 37.97
N ALA A 187 -4.45 -14.97 38.58
CA ALA A 187 -3.05 -14.95 39.00
C ALA A 187 -2.77 -16.06 40.03
N GLY A 188 -1.92 -17.03 39.64
CA GLY A 188 -1.53 -18.17 40.49
C GLY A 188 -2.52 -19.33 40.50
N GLU A 189 -3.74 -19.16 39.96
CA GLU A 189 -4.74 -20.22 39.90
C GLU A 189 -4.33 -21.34 38.92
N PRO A 190 -4.54 -22.62 39.27
CA PRO A 190 -4.27 -23.74 38.37
C PRO A 190 -5.28 -23.75 37.20
N LEU A 191 -4.81 -23.42 36.00
CA LEU A 191 -5.63 -23.37 34.79
C LEU A 191 -5.61 -24.69 34.01
N ILE A 192 -6.80 -25.14 33.64
CA ILE A 192 -7.02 -26.23 32.69
C ILE A 192 -7.52 -25.60 31.40
N LEU A 193 -6.73 -25.69 30.33
CA LEU A 193 -7.05 -25.06 29.05
C LEU A 193 -7.12 -26.08 27.93
N GLU A 194 -7.69 -25.66 26.80
CA GLU A 194 -7.48 -26.38 25.55
C GLU A 194 -6.03 -26.26 25.09
N SER A 195 -5.57 -27.16 24.23
CA SER A 195 -4.18 -27.18 23.74
C SER A 195 -3.85 -26.00 22.82
N HIS A 196 -2.57 -25.81 22.49
CA HIS A 196 -2.06 -24.80 21.55
C HIS A 196 -2.62 -24.89 20.11
N MET A 197 -3.44 -25.91 19.83
CA MET A 197 -4.12 -26.09 18.54
C MET A 197 -5.41 -25.25 18.44
N PHE A 198 -5.80 -24.61 19.55
CA PHE A 198 -7.02 -23.83 19.70
C PHE A 198 -6.67 -22.38 20.05
N LYS A 199 -7.31 -21.42 19.39
CA LYS A 199 -6.99 -19.99 19.53
C LYS A 199 -7.27 -19.46 20.93
N ILE A 200 -8.25 -20.05 21.63
CA ILE A 200 -8.57 -19.71 23.02
C ILE A 200 -7.37 -19.88 23.96
N HIS A 201 -6.48 -20.85 23.69
CA HIS A 201 -5.26 -21.06 24.49
C HIS A 201 -4.37 -19.83 24.48
N ASP A 202 -4.04 -19.35 23.28
CA ASP A 202 -3.14 -18.22 23.10
C ASP A 202 -3.77 -16.91 23.57
N LEU A 203 -5.07 -16.74 23.31
CA LEU A 203 -5.83 -15.56 23.76
C LEU A 203 -5.86 -15.45 25.29
N VAL A 204 -6.09 -16.55 26.01
CA VAL A 204 -6.05 -16.55 27.48
C VAL A 204 -4.65 -16.21 27.99
N LYS A 205 -3.61 -16.83 27.42
CA LYS A 205 -2.22 -16.55 27.83
C LYS A 205 -1.81 -15.10 27.56
N GLU A 206 -2.23 -14.53 26.43
CA GLU A 206 -1.99 -13.13 26.10
C GLU A 206 -2.76 -12.19 27.03
N SER A 207 -4.00 -12.52 27.41
CA SER A 207 -4.75 -11.75 28.41
C SER A 207 -4.11 -11.79 29.80
N CYS A 208 -3.59 -12.95 30.25
CA CYS A 208 -2.83 -13.03 31.51
C CYS A 208 -1.55 -12.17 31.45
N ARG A 209 -0.79 -12.23 30.33
CA ARG A 209 0.42 -11.41 30.15
C ARG A 209 0.11 -9.92 30.18
N ARG A 210 -1.00 -9.49 29.55
CA ARG A 210 -1.48 -8.11 29.63
C ARG A 210 -1.90 -7.70 31.04
N ALA A 211 -2.42 -8.62 31.84
CA ALA A 211 -2.70 -8.43 33.27
C ALA A 211 -1.44 -8.50 34.16
N GLY A 212 -0.25 -8.69 33.58
CA GLY A 212 1.04 -8.63 34.29
C GLY A 212 1.55 -9.94 34.88
N PHE A 213 1.00 -11.10 34.48
CA PHE A 213 1.46 -12.41 34.98
C PHE A 213 1.41 -13.52 33.91
N GLU A 214 2.16 -14.61 34.15
CA GLU A 214 2.13 -15.80 33.30
C GLU A 214 1.06 -16.79 33.75
N ALA A 215 0.27 -17.30 32.80
CA ALA A 215 -0.79 -18.25 33.06
C ALA A 215 -0.24 -19.59 33.61
N ASN A 216 -0.71 -20.02 34.79
CA ASN A 216 -0.32 -21.30 35.40
C ASN A 216 -1.14 -22.46 34.81
N VAL A 217 -0.82 -22.84 33.57
CA VAL A 217 -1.52 -23.92 32.86
C VAL A 217 -1.02 -25.29 33.33
N ILE A 218 -1.80 -25.95 34.18
CA ILE A 218 -1.45 -27.24 34.78
C ILE A 218 -1.84 -28.44 33.91
N TYR A 219 -2.77 -28.24 32.96
CA TYR A 219 -3.24 -29.29 32.08
C TYR A 219 -3.78 -28.72 30.76
N CYS A 220 -3.45 -29.38 29.65
CA CYS A 220 -3.99 -29.08 28.32
C CYS A 220 -4.75 -30.27 27.76
N THR A 221 -5.89 -30.01 27.12
CA THR A 221 -6.71 -31.04 26.46
C THR A 221 -7.15 -30.63 25.06
N SER A 222 -7.55 -31.60 24.23
CA SER A 222 -8.07 -31.37 22.89
C SER A 222 -9.60 -31.24 22.84
N GLY A 223 -10.26 -30.97 23.97
CA GLY A 223 -11.70 -30.75 23.96
C GLY A 223 -12.32 -30.33 25.29
N PHE A 224 -13.31 -29.44 25.18
CA PHE A 224 -14.07 -28.83 26.27
C PHE A 224 -14.59 -29.80 27.35
N SER A 225 -15.03 -31.00 26.97
CA SER A 225 -15.65 -31.94 27.91
C SER A 225 -14.71 -32.41 29.03
N LEU A 226 -13.40 -32.49 28.74
CA LEU A 226 -12.41 -32.88 29.73
C LEU A 226 -12.06 -31.71 30.66
N CYS A 227 -12.02 -30.47 30.15
CA CYS A 227 -11.89 -29.27 30.99
C CYS A 227 -12.99 -29.25 32.06
N HIS A 228 -14.25 -29.40 31.66
CA HIS A 228 -15.39 -29.40 32.59
C HIS A 228 -15.29 -30.50 33.66
N LYS A 229 -14.89 -31.72 33.27
CA LYS A 229 -14.73 -32.84 34.20
C LYS A 229 -13.62 -32.60 35.21
N LEU A 230 -12.48 -32.08 34.77
CA LEU A 230 -11.33 -31.80 35.65
C LEU A 230 -11.62 -30.63 36.59
N THR A 231 -12.33 -29.60 36.09
CA THR A 231 -12.83 -28.51 36.94
C THR A 231 -13.81 -29.03 38.00
N ALA A 232 -14.76 -29.88 37.63
CA ALA A 232 -15.71 -30.48 38.58
C ALA A 232 -15.03 -31.35 39.65
N GLN A 233 -13.89 -31.95 39.31
CA GLN A 233 -13.05 -32.71 40.25
C GLN A 233 -12.11 -31.83 41.08
N LYS A 234 -12.28 -30.50 41.05
CA LYS A 234 -11.50 -29.52 41.81
C LYS A 234 -10.00 -29.57 41.51
N ARG A 235 -9.62 -29.94 40.29
CA ARG A 235 -8.21 -29.98 39.85
C ARG A 235 -7.68 -28.61 39.42
N GLY A 236 -8.57 -27.72 39.00
CA GLY A 236 -8.27 -26.35 38.58
C GLY A 236 -9.51 -25.68 37.99
N ILE A 237 -9.33 -24.46 37.49
CA ILE A 237 -10.39 -23.67 36.84
C ILE A 237 -10.12 -23.58 35.33
N SER A 238 -11.14 -23.29 34.52
CA SER A 238 -11.02 -23.27 33.05
C SER A 238 -11.63 -22.00 32.49
N VAL A 239 -11.08 -21.49 31.38
CA VAL A 239 -11.78 -20.49 30.56
C VAL A 239 -12.55 -21.23 29.48
N ILE A 240 -13.84 -20.90 29.31
CA ILE A 240 -14.75 -21.57 28.39
C ILE A 240 -15.61 -20.58 27.60
N VAL A 241 -16.25 -21.04 26.53
CA VAL A 241 -17.23 -20.25 25.76
C VAL A 241 -18.63 -20.43 26.36
N ASN A 242 -19.33 -19.33 26.67
CA ASN A 242 -20.60 -19.34 27.42
C ASN A 242 -21.65 -20.33 26.89
N ARG A 243 -21.92 -20.31 25.59
CA ARG A 243 -22.95 -21.17 24.97
C ARG A 243 -22.63 -22.67 25.04
N ILE A 244 -21.37 -23.06 25.19
CA ILE A 244 -20.97 -24.47 25.31
C ILE A 244 -21.26 -25.01 26.73
N SER A 245 -21.30 -24.11 27.74
CA SER A 245 -21.57 -24.49 29.13
C SER A 245 -23.03 -24.81 29.41
N GLU A 246 -23.96 -24.17 28.71
CA GLU A 246 -25.40 -24.37 28.89
C GLU A 246 -25.80 -25.83 28.55
N ASP A 247 -25.22 -26.37 27.49
CA ASP A 247 -25.36 -27.76 27.03
C ASP A 247 -24.71 -28.80 27.96
N MET A 248 -23.72 -28.39 28.75
CA MET A 248 -22.88 -29.26 29.59
C MET A 248 -23.12 -29.06 31.09
N SER A 249 -24.22 -28.38 31.46
CA SER A 249 -24.54 -28.05 32.84
C SER A 249 -24.59 -29.31 33.72
N LYS A 250 -23.67 -29.36 34.69
CA LYS A 250 -23.60 -30.39 35.73
C LYS A 250 -23.75 -29.74 37.09
N GLN A 251 -24.37 -30.45 38.02
CA GLN A 251 -24.36 -30.13 39.45
C GLN A 251 -22.90 -29.99 39.92
N GLY A 252 -22.54 -28.91 40.63
CA GLY A 252 -21.19 -28.72 41.18
C GLY A 252 -20.28 -27.73 40.45
N LEU A 253 -20.74 -27.04 39.40
CA LEU A 253 -19.95 -26.05 38.64
C LEU A 253 -20.70 -24.71 38.55
N LYS A 254 -19.95 -23.60 38.58
CA LYS A 254 -20.47 -22.25 38.32
C LYS A 254 -19.70 -21.59 37.18
N VAL A 255 -20.42 -20.86 36.33
CA VAL A 255 -19.86 -20.04 35.24
C VAL A 255 -19.89 -18.59 35.69
N ILE A 256 -18.76 -17.92 35.59
CA ILE A 256 -18.58 -16.52 36.00
C ILE A 256 -18.13 -15.71 34.78
N PRO A 257 -18.91 -14.70 34.35
CA PRO A 257 -18.50 -13.79 33.28
C PRO A 257 -17.15 -13.13 33.54
N LEU A 258 -16.32 -12.99 32.50
CA LEU A 258 -15.07 -12.25 32.54
C LEU A 258 -15.27 -10.81 32.03
N GLU A 259 -15.00 -9.80 32.85
CA GLU A 259 -15.23 -8.38 32.53
C GLU A 259 -14.34 -7.90 31.37
N ASP A 260 -13.06 -8.29 31.39
CA ASP A 260 -12.07 -7.97 30.35
C ASP A 260 -11.95 -9.11 29.31
N SER A 261 -13.07 -9.73 28.95
CA SER A 261 -13.09 -10.87 28.02
C SER A 261 -12.86 -10.49 26.56
N PHE A 262 -12.35 -11.45 25.79
CA PHE A 262 -12.33 -11.38 24.34
C PHE A 262 -13.55 -12.09 23.74
N SER A 263 -13.95 -11.70 22.53
CA SER A 263 -15.00 -12.39 21.80
C SER A 263 -14.45 -13.64 21.11
N TRP A 264 -15.16 -14.75 21.26
CA TRP A 264 -14.99 -15.94 20.43
C TRP A 264 -15.87 -15.78 19.18
N GLU A 265 -15.26 -15.44 18.05
CA GLU A 265 -15.96 -15.10 16.81
C GLU A 265 -15.93 -16.28 15.84
N VAL A 266 -17.11 -16.72 15.38
CA VAL A 266 -17.24 -17.78 14.38
C VAL A 266 -17.41 -17.16 13.01
N PHE A 267 -16.59 -17.61 12.08
CA PHE A 267 -16.64 -17.23 10.68
C PHE A 267 -17.01 -18.44 9.82
N LEU A 268 -17.90 -18.20 8.86
CA LEU A 268 -18.02 -19.04 7.69
C LEU A 268 -16.87 -18.70 6.75
N ILE A 269 -16.06 -19.70 6.47
CA ILE A 269 -14.87 -19.65 5.61
C ILE A 269 -15.23 -20.29 4.28
N CYS A 270 -15.10 -19.53 3.20
CA CYS A 270 -15.16 -20.06 1.85
C CYS A 270 -13.88 -19.71 1.10
N ARG A 271 -13.52 -20.54 0.13
CA ARG A 271 -12.48 -20.22 -0.84
C ARG A 271 -13.08 -20.32 -2.23
N ILE A 272 -12.93 -19.27 -3.03
CA ILE A 272 -13.20 -19.41 -4.46
C ILE A 272 -12.12 -20.31 -5.04
N THR A 273 -12.57 -21.49 -5.46
CA THR A 273 -11.74 -22.46 -6.17
C THR A 273 -12.49 -22.83 -7.44
N PRO A 274 -11.84 -23.49 -8.41
CA PRO A 274 -12.57 -24.10 -9.51
C PRO A 274 -13.70 -25.05 -9.05
N LYS A 275 -13.61 -25.61 -7.84
CA LYS A 275 -14.64 -26.47 -7.23
C LYS A 275 -15.81 -25.69 -6.63
N ALA A 276 -15.53 -24.51 -6.07
CA ALA A 276 -16.51 -23.58 -5.51
C ALA A 276 -16.33 -22.21 -6.21
N PRO A 277 -16.80 -22.05 -7.46
CA PRO A 277 -16.47 -20.88 -8.29
C PRO A 277 -17.17 -19.59 -7.83
N ARG A 278 -18.01 -19.67 -6.80
CA ARG A 278 -18.77 -18.56 -6.23
C ARG A 278 -18.72 -18.64 -4.70
N GLY A 279 -18.68 -17.47 -4.07
CA GLY A 279 -18.91 -17.32 -2.64
C GLY A 279 -20.37 -17.59 -2.31
N ILE A 280 -20.71 -17.59 -1.03
CA ILE A 280 -22.07 -17.94 -0.56
C ILE A 280 -23.13 -17.03 -1.18
N CYS A 281 -22.84 -15.72 -1.30
CA CYS A 281 -23.77 -14.76 -1.88
C CYS A 281 -23.87 -14.86 -3.42
N GLY A 282 -23.19 -15.83 -4.05
CA GLY A 282 -23.15 -16.03 -5.49
C GLY A 282 -22.11 -15.19 -6.23
N CYS A 283 -21.27 -14.41 -5.53
CA CYS A 283 -20.20 -13.61 -6.15
C CYS A 283 -19.05 -14.50 -6.62
N ASP A 284 -18.64 -14.37 -7.88
CA ASP A 284 -17.52 -15.14 -8.43
C ASP A 284 -16.15 -14.51 -8.14
N ALA A 285 -15.08 -15.16 -8.60
CA ALA A 285 -13.71 -14.67 -8.46
C ALA A 285 -13.53 -13.26 -9.05
N HIS A 286 -14.23 -12.94 -10.14
CA HIS A 286 -14.09 -11.66 -10.81
C HIS A 286 -14.74 -10.53 -10.03
N GLY A 287 -15.94 -10.77 -9.51
CA GLY A 287 -16.61 -9.84 -8.61
C GLY A 287 -15.83 -9.61 -7.32
N ILE A 288 -15.24 -10.67 -6.73
CA ILE A 288 -14.42 -10.55 -5.51
C ILE A 288 -13.14 -9.75 -5.80
N ALA A 289 -12.40 -10.09 -6.86
CA ALA A 289 -11.20 -9.37 -7.25
C ALA A 289 -11.51 -7.89 -7.56
N GLY A 290 -12.60 -7.62 -8.29
CA GLY A 290 -13.04 -6.26 -8.59
C GLY A 290 -13.43 -5.45 -7.36
N ARG A 291 -14.12 -6.07 -6.38
CA ARG A 291 -14.49 -5.41 -5.13
C ARG A 291 -13.26 -5.08 -4.29
N ASN A 292 -12.31 -6.02 -4.21
CA ASN A 292 -11.06 -5.82 -3.48
C ASN A 292 -10.23 -4.69 -4.13
N PHE A 293 -10.09 -4.69 -5.45
CA PHE A 293 -9.40 -3.63 -6.19
C PHE A 293 -10.06 -2.25 -5.97
N LEU A 294 -11.40 -2.19 -6.02
CA LEU A 294 -12.14 -0.96 -5.78
C LEU A 294 -11.97 -0.45 -4.35
N ARG A 295 -12.02 -1.31 -3.32
CA ARG A 295 -11.76 -0.90 -1.93
C ARG A 295 -10.33 -0.41 -1.74
N PHE A 296 -9.35 -1.11 -2.33
CA PHE A 296 -7.94 -0.73 -2.29
C PHE A 296 -7.72 0.65 -2.93
N THR A 297 -8.42 0.92 -4.04
CA THR A 297 -8.44 2.25 -4.69
C THR A 297 -9.09 3.31 -3.79
N ALA A 298 -10.24 2.99 -3.18
CA ALA A 298 -10.97 3.91 -2.31
C ALA A 298 -10.17 4.25 -1.04
N GLY A 299 -9.44 3.29 -0.46
CA GLY A 299 -8.51 3.53 0.64
C GLY A 299 -7.41 4.52 0.25
N GLY A 300 -6.83 4.35 -0.94
CA GLY A 300 -5.85 5.29 -1.50
C GLY A 300 -6.43 6.69 -1.67
N ALA A 301 -7.57 6.79 -2.35
CA ALA A 301 -8.24 8.06 -2.60
C ALA A 301 -8.65 8.77 -1.29
N ALA A 302 -9.10 8.03 -0.28
CA ALA A 302 -9.46 8.58 1.02
C ALA A 302 -8.24 9.21 1.73
N THR A 303 -7.06 8.60 1.63
CA THR A 303 -5.86 9.16 2.27
C THR A 303 -5.38 10.46 1.64
N HIS A 304 -5.44 10.61 0.32
CA HIS A 304 -5.15 11.89 -0.33
C HIS A 304 -6.29 12.91 -0.18
N SER A 305 -7.54 12.44 -0.10
CA SER A 305 -8.71 13.29 0.24
C SER A 305 -8.48 13.96 1.60
N ASP A 306 -8.18 13.20 2.64
CA ASP A 306 -8.04 13.78 3.98
C ASP A 306 -6.83 14.70 4.10
N HIS A 307 -5.71 14.35 3.44
CA HIS A 307 -4.56 15.25 3.32
C HIS A 307 -4.95 16.58 2.66
N GLY A 308 -5.57 16.55 1.48
CA GLY A 308 -5.98 17.76 0.77
C GLY A 308 -7.00 18.58 1.57
N ARG A 309 -7.88 17.92 2.33
CA ARG A 309 -8.86 18.59 3.19
C ARG A 309 -8.19 19.34 4.33
N GLU A 310 -7.19 18.75 4.98
CA GLU A 310 -6.45 19.42 6.05
C GLU A 310 -5.64 20.62 5.52
N ILE A 311 -5.11 20.54 4.30
CA ILE A 311 -4.52 21.71 3.61
C ILE A 311 -5.57 22.80 3.39
N CYS A 312 -6.76 22.48 2.88
CA CYS A 312 -7.85 23.46 2.72
C CYS A 312 -8.26 24.08 4.07
N ARG A 313 -8.36 23.28 5.14
CA ARG A 313 -8.63 23.79 6.49
C ARG A 313 -7.53 24.72 6.98
N THR A 314 -6.27 24.37 6.76
CA THR A 314 -5.13 25.21 7.12
C THR A 314 -5.16 26.53 6.35
N LEU A 315 -5.54 26.50 5.07
CA LEU A 315 -5.75 27.71 4.26
C LEU A 315 -6.81 28.64 4.88
N HIS A 316 -7.85 28.10 5.49
CA HIS A 316 -8.86 28.91 6.18
C HIS A 316 -8.31 29.65 7.41
N THR A 317 -7.18 29.20 7.96
CA THR A 317 -6.57 29.80 9.16
C THR A 317 -5.50 30.85 8.85
N VAL A 318 -5.21 31.10 7.56
CA VAL A 318 -4.16 32.06 7.19
C VAL A 318 -4.53 33.48 7.60
N ALA A 319 -3.54 34.21 8.11
CA ALA A 319 -3.71 35.60 8.54
C ALA A 319 -2.36 36.36 8.41
N PRO A 320 -2.37 37.70 8.28
CA PRO A 320 -1.13 38.50 8.16
C PRO A 320 -0.11 38.22 9.28
N ASP A 321 -0.60 38.06 10.50
CA ASP A 321 0.19 37.80 11.71
C ASP A 321 0.02 36.37 12.25
N GLY A 322 -0.60 35.47 11.45
CA GLY A 322 -0.81 34.08 11.81
C GLY A 322 0.43 33.19 11.61
N ASN A 323 0.34 31.95 12.11
CA ASN A 323 1.37 30.92 11.88
C ASN A 323 1.53 30.60 10.39
N TYR A 324 0.41 30.62 9.65
CA TYR A 324 0.39 30.42 8.19
C TYR A 324 -0.08 31.69 7.49
N LYS A 325 0.51 31.93 6.31
CA LYS A 325 0.29 33.14 5.51
C LYS A 325 0.12 32.75 4.05
N VAL A 326 -0.39 33.67 3.23
CA VAL A 326 -0.38 33.53 1.77
C VAL A 326 1.03 33.90 1.27
N LYS A 327 1.83 32.90 0.88
CA LYS A 327 3.18 33.09 0.32
C LYS A 327 3.18 33.25 -1.20
N ASP A 328 2.16 32.76 -1.90
CA ASP A 328 1.99 32.91 -3.35
C ASP A 328 0.61 33.49 -3.71
N PRO A 329 0.44 34.83 -3.63
CA PRO A 329 -0.83 35.49 -3.93
C PRO A 329 -1.21 35.42 -5.40
N GLU A 330 -0.23 35.40 -6.32
CA GLU A 330 -0.48 35.30 -7.76
C GLU A 330 -1.13 33.95 -8.11
N LYS A 331 -0.65 32.86 -7.49
CA LYS A 331 -1.24 31.54 -7.65
C LYS A 331 -2.66 31.47 -7.10
N LEU A 332 -2.92 32.06 -5.93
CA LEU A 332 -4.27 32.12 -5.36
C LEU A 332 -5.25 32.85 -6.30
N LEU A 333 -4.85 34.02 -6.81
CA LEU A 333 -5.64 34.80 -7.78
C LEU A 333 -5.90 34.02 -9.06
N ARG A 334 -4.90 33.28 -9.56
CA ARG A 334 -5.04 32.44 -10.76
C ARG A 334 -6.07 31.33 -10.55
N ILE A 335 -6.04 30.64 -9.41
CA ILE A 335 -7.01 29.59 -9.07
C ILE A 335 -8.41 30.19 -8.90
N ALA A 336 -8.53 31.32 -8.21
CA ALA A 336 -9.81 32.02 -8.04
C ALA A 336 -10.44 32.38 -9.40
N LYS A 337 -9.64 32.95 -10.32
CA LYS A 337 -10.08 33.25 -11.68
C LYS A 337 -10.47 31.99 -12.46
N GLU A 338 -9.70 30.91 -12.34
CA GLU A 338 -10.03 29.60 -12.94
C GLU A 338 -11.40 29.09 -12.48
N TRP A 339 -11.73 29.32 -11.21
CA TRP A 339 -12.99 28.89 -10.59
C TRP A 339 -14.15 29.89 -10.76
N GLY A 340 -13.89 31.03 -11.41
CA GLY A 340 -14.87 32.10 -11.63
C GLY A 340 -15.22 32.90 -10.38
N VAL A 341 -14.30 32.99 -9.42
CA VAL A 341 -14.43 33.79 -8.21
C VAL A 341 -13.94 35.20 -8.47
N GLU A 342 -14.73 36.20 -8.09
CA GLU A 342 -14.39 37.62 -8.24
C GLU A 342 -13.20 37.97 -7.33
N THR A 343 -12.19 38.66 -7.87
CA THR A 343 -10.95 38.98 -7.16
C THR A 343 -10.68 40.48 -7.03
N GLU A 344 -11.34 41.33 -7.83
CA GLU A 344 -11.05 42.76 -7.84
C GLU A 344 -11.43 43.42 -6.51
N GLY A 345 -10.47 44.13 -5.90
CA GLY A 345 -10.68 44.88 -4.65
C GLY A 345 -10.82 44.04 -3.37
N LYS A 346 -10.69 42.71 -3.43
CA LYS A 346 -10.71 41.84 -2.24
C LYS A 346 -9.36 41.80 -1.54
N ASP A 347 -9.38 41.74 -0.20
CA ASP A 347 -8.20 41.38 0.57
C ASP A 347 -7.77 39.94 0.26
N ILE A 348 -6.45 39.69 0.27
CA ILE A 348 -5.91 38.39 -0.11
C ILE A 348 -6.26 37.28 0.88
N TYR A 349 -6.43 37.61 2.17
CA TYR A 349 -6.80 36.66 3.21
C TYR A 349 -8.30 36.37 3.17
N ASP A 350 -9.14 37.38 2.92
CA ASP A 350 -10.57 37.18 2.65
C ASP A 350 -10.77 36.24 1.44
N LEU A 351 -10.01 36.46 0.36
CA LEU A 351 -10.02 35.59 -0.80
C LEU A 351 -9.52 34.17 -0.45
N ALA A 352 -8.48 34.03 0.38
CA ALA A 352 -7.98 32.73 0.80
C ALA A 352 -9.03 31.95 1.62
N HIS A 353 -9.77 32.62 2.49
CA HIS A 353 -10.85 32.01 3.27
C HIS A 353 -12.01 31.57 2.38
N GLU A 354 -12.45 32.42 1.44
CA GLU A 354 -13.49 32.09 0.45
C GLU A 354 -13.07 30.90 -0.43
N MET A 355 -11.82 30.91 -0.93
CA MET A 355 -11.29 29.81 -1.73
C MET A 355 -11.17 28.50 -0.93
N SER A 356 -10.81 28.59 0.37
CA SER A 356 -10.83 27.45 1.28
C SER A 356 -12.23 26.84 1.42
N GLU A 357 -13.25 27.67 1.67
CA GLU A 357 -14.64 27.21 1.80
C GLU A 357 -15.15 26.56 0.51
N LEU A 358 -14.88 27.18 -0.64
CA LEU A 358 -15.21 26.62 -1.94
C LEU A 358 -14.49 25.29 -2.21
N ALA A 359 -13.22 25.17 -1.82
CA ALA A 359 -12.48 23.93 -1.95
C ALA A 359 -13.02 22.84 -1.02
N LEU A 360 -13.39 23.18 0.21
CA LEU A 360 -14.01 22.25 1.16
C LEU A 360 -15.37 21.73 0.64
N LEU A 361 -16.12 22.54 -0.10
CA LEU A 361 -17.35 22.08 -0.77
C LEU A 361 -17.07 20.99 -1.82
N GLU A 362 -15.92 20.98 -2.51
CA GLU A 362 -15.59 19.93 -3.49
C GLU A 362 -15.50 18.53 -2.87
N TYR A 363 -15.32 18.42 -1.56
CA TYR A 363 -15.30 17.14 -0.85
C TYR A 363 -16.69 16.55 -0.61
N GLY A 364 -17.72 17.39 -0.48
CA GLY A 364 -19.06 16.97 -0.07
C GLY A 364 -20.23 17.56 -0.87
N LYS A 365 -19.99 18.26 -1.99
CA LYS A 365 -21.04 18.95 -2.73
C LYS A 365 -22.15 18.02 -3.23
N PRO A 366 -23.42 18.49 -3.25
CA PRO A 366 -24.56 17.67 -3.62
C PRO A 366 -24.67 17.40 -5.14
N PHE A 367 -24.24 18.35 -5.98
CA PHE A 367 -24.45 18.32 -7.43
C PHE A 367 -23.18 18.69 -8.21
N GLY A 368 -23.15 18.29 -9.48
CA GLY A 368 -22.04 18.56 -10.39
C GLY A 368 -20.81 17.66 -10.20
N VAL A 369 -19.77 17.95 -10.98
CA VAL A 369 -18.48 17.26 -11.03
C VAL A 369 -17.36 18.16 -10.54
N GLN A 370 -16.19 17.61 -10.21
CA GLN A 370 -15.02 18.36 -9.71
C GLN A 370 -14.68 19.58 -10.59
N ARG A 371 -14.37 20.72 -9.97
CA ARG A 371 -14.03 21.98 -10.67
C ARG A 371 -12.74 21.89 -11.48
N TRP A 372 -11.79 21.09 -10.99
CA TRP A 372 -10.46 20.95 -11.59
C TRP A 372 -10.44 20.25 -12.96
N LEU A 373 -11.49 19.52 -13.34
CA LEU A 373 -11.51 18.74 -14.58
C LEU A 373 -11.31 19.60 -15.84
N LYS A 374 -11.65 20.90 -15.79
CA LYS A 374 -11.46 21.85 -16.89
C LYS A 374 -10.00 22.10 -17.27
N ARG A 375 -9.06 21.72 -16.39
CA ARG A 375 -7.62 21.80 -16.66
C ARG A 375 -7.18 20.77 -17.71
N ALA A 376 -7.89 19.65 -17.87
CA ALA A 376 -7.63 18.71 -18.95
C ALA A 376 -8.08 19.24 -20.32
N PRO A 377 -7.57 18.72 -21.44
CA PRO A 377 -8.08 19.02 -22.79
C PRO A 377 -9.55 18.58 -22.96
N GLU A 378 -10.27 19.22 -23.88
CA GLU A 378 -11.69 18.91 -24.14
C GLU A 378 -11.92 17.46 -24.55
N HIS A 379 -11.01 16.88 -25.34
CA HIS A 379 -11.06 15.45 -25.71
C HIS A 379 -11.07 14.54 -24.49
N THR A 380 -10.13 14.76 -23.56
CA THR A 380 -10.03 13.97 -22.32
C THR A 380 -11.26 14.15 -21.44
N GLN A 381 -11.80 15.37 -21.34
CA GLN A 381 -13.06 15.62 -20.61
C GLN A 381 -14.24 14.87 -21.26
N LYS A 382 -14.31 14.84 -22.60
CA LYS A 382 -15.34 14.10 -23.33
C LYS A 382 -15.25 12.60 -23.06
N LEU A 383 -14.05 12.02 -23.06
CA LEU A 383 -13.84 10.61 -22.71
C LEU A 383 -14.36 10.30 -21.31
N TRP A 384 -14.07 11.16 -20.33
CA TRP A 384 -14.57 10.97 -18.96
C TRP A 384 -16.08 11.04 -18.87
N HIS A 385 -16.69 11.95 -19.63
CA HIS A 385 -18.13 12.10 -19.69
C HIS A 385 -18.80 10.86 -20.30
N ASP A 386 -18.33 10.45 -21.48
CA ASP A 386 -18.87 9.32 -22.24
C ASP A 386 -18.70 7.99 -21.49
N ALA A 387 -17.55 7.80 -20.82
CA ALA A 387 -17.28 6.63 -20.01
C ALA A 387 -17.95 6.69 -18.61
N GLU A 388 -18.64 7.79 -18.28
CA GLU A 388 -19.22 8.05 -16.97
C GLU A 388 -18.22 7.86 -15.83
N ILE A 389 -17.05 8.48 -15.94
CA ILE A 389 -15.99 8.46 -14.90
C ILE A 389 -15.62 9.85 -14.38
N GLU A 390 -16.30 10.92 -14.83
CA GLU A 390 -16.16 12.24 -14.21
C GLU A 390 -16.45 12.15 -12.69
N PRO A 391 -15.51 12.54 -11.81
CA PRO A 391 -15.70 12.46 -10.37
C PRO A 391 -16.66 13.54 -9.88
N ARG A 392 -17.58 13.16 -8.97
CA ARG A 392 -18.54 14.08 -8.33
C ARG A 392 -17.88 14.78 -7.16
N ALA A 393 -18.33 14.57 -5.92
CA ALA A 393 -17.63 15.05 -4.73
C ALA A 393 -16.59 14.01 -4.27
N ILE A 394 -15.46 14.46 -3.71
CA ILE A 394 -14.31 13.59 -3.38
C ILE A 394 -14.74 12.46 -2.43
N ASP A 395 -15.38 12.80 -1.31
CA ASP A 395 -15.79 11.80 -0.29
C ASP A 395 -16.95 10.94 -0.76
N ARG A 396 -17.75 11.47 -1.69
CA ARG A 396 -18.88 10.73 -2.29
C ARG A 396 -18.36 9.55 -3.10
N GLU A 397 -17.25 9.68 -3.81
CA GLU A 397 -16.71 8.55 -4.59
C GLU A 397 -16.15 7.45 -3.70
N VAL A 398 -15.50 7.81 -2.58
CA VAL A 398 -15.07 6.86 -1.54
C VAL A 398 -16.29 6.15 -0.94
N SER A 399 -17.31 6.90 -0.52
CA SER A 399 -18.55 6.33 0.05
C SER A 399 -19.28 5.42 -0.95
N THR A 400 -19.36 5.83 -2.23
CA THR A 400 -19.96 5.03 -3.30
C THR A 400 -19.18 3.74 -3.52
N ALA A 401 -17.85 3.78 -3.52
CA ALA A 401 -17.01 2.59 -3.64
C ALA A 401 -17.25 1.60 -2.48
N MET A 402 -17.33 2.10 -1.24
CA MET A 402 -17.63 1.26 -0.07
C MET A 402 -19.04 0.64 -0.15
N HIS A 403 -20.04 1.40 -0.61
CA HIS A 403 -21.40 0.89 -0.82
C HIS A 403 -21.45 -0.17 -1.93
N MET A 404 -20.87 0.10 -3.10
CA MET A 404 -20.84 -0.84 -4.24
C MET A 404 -20.17 -2.17 -3.89
N THR A 405 -19.21 -2.15 -2.97
CA THR A 405 -18.48 -3.34 -2.54
C THR A 405 -19.07 -4.04 -1.31
N HIS A 406 -20.21 -3.57 -0.81
CA HIS A 406 -20.96 -4.29 0.22
C HIS A 406 -21.56 -5.59 -0.33
N MET A 407 -21.80 -6.58 0.53
CA MET A 407 -22.51 -7.80 0.16
C MET A 407 -23.87 -7.46 -0.50
N GLY A 408 -24.25 -8.20 -1.54
CA GLY A 408 -25.50 -7.97 -2.28
C GLY A 408 -25.48 -6.80 -3.28
N ASN A 409 -24.35 -6.08 -3.42
CA ASN A 409 -24.18 -5.01 -4.41
C ASN A 409 -23.34 -5.48 -5.61
N SER A 410 -22.77 -4.54 -6.38
CA SER A 410 -22.03 -4.76 -7.61
C SER A 410 -21.02 -5.91 -7.52
N CYS A 411 -21.15 -6.88 -8.41
CA CYS A 411 -20.20 -7.99 -8.61
C CYS A 411 -19.72 -8.07 -10.08
N LYS A 412 -20.03 -7.07 -10.90
CA LYS A 412 -19.62 -7.00 -12.31
C LYS A 412 -18.26 -6.30 -12.44
N PRO A 413 -17.21 -6.95 -12.97
CA PRO A 413 -15.87 -6.37 -13.11
C PRO A 413 -15.86 -5.00 -13.79
N GLU A 414 -16.56 -4.87 -14.92
CA GLU A 414 -16.69 -3.63 -15.67
C GLU A 414 -17.15 -2.45 -14.79
N ALA A 415 -18.22 -2.64 -14.03
CA ALA A 415 -18.79 -1.59 -13.18
C ALA A 415 -17.85 -1.23 -12.01
N LEU A 416 -17.14 -2.23 -11.47
CA LEU A 416 -16.19 -2.05 -10.37
C LEU A 416 -14.93 -1.30 -10.83
N VAL A 417 -14.41 -1.63 -12.02
CA VAL A 417 -13.28 -0.94 -12.65
C VAL A 417 -13.66 0.50 -13.00
N ARG A 418 -14.85 0.73 -13.57
CA ARG A 418 -15.33 2.08 -13.86
C ARG A 418 -15.40 2.95 -12.60
N GLN A 419 -15.95 2.42 -11.50
CA GLN A 419 -15.95 3.15 -10.23
C GLN A 419 -14.53 3.31 -9.65
N ALA A 420 -13.60 2.37 -9.87
CA ALA A 420 -12.22 2.52 -9.42
C ALA A 420 -11.52 3.66 -10.16
N LEU A 421 -11.70 3.78 -11.47
CA LEU A 421 -11.22 4.93 -12.25
C LEU A 421 -11.83 6.24 -11.72
N ARG A 422 -13.16 6.30 -11.54
CA ARG A 422 -13.84 7.49 -11.00
C ARG A 422 -13.35 7.86 -9.59
N SER A 423 -13.13 6.87 -8.72
CA SER A 423 -12.59 7.09 -7.37
C SER A 423 -11.15 7.61 -7.41
N GLY A 424 -10.29 7.03 -8.25
CA GLY A 424 -8.93 7.56 -8.46
C GLY A 424 -8.97 8.98 -9.01
N MET A 425 -9.83 9.26 -9.99
CA MET A 425 -10.00 10.59 -10.57
C MET A 425 -10.40 11.65 -9.54
N SER A 426 -11.21 11.28 -8.53
CA SER A 426 -11.56 12.17 -7.41
C SER A 426 -10.38 12.49 -6.49
N ASP A 427 -9.32 11.68 -6.53
CA ASP A 427 -8.05 11.94 -5.88
C ASP A 427 -7.17 12.85 -6.76
N GLY A 428 -6.73 12.36 -7.93
CA GLY A 428 -5.76 13.09 -8.78
C GLY A 428 -6.25 14.46 -9.26
N TRP A 429 -7.54 14.54 -9.64
CA TRP A 429 -8.21 15.78 -10.08
C TRP A 429 -9.16 16.33 -9.00
N GLY A 430 -8.90 16.01 -7.73
CA GLY A 430 -9.64 16.49 -6.58
C GLY A 430 -8.73 16.64 -5.38
N GLY A 431 -8.69 15.65 -4.49
CA GLY A 431 -7.94 15.69 -3.22
C GLY A 431 -6.46 16.07 -3.38
N SER A 432 -5.72 15.36 -4.23
CA SER A 432 -4.30 15.64 -4.49
C SER A 432 -4.08 17.00 -5.14
N MET A 433 -4.96 17.42 -6.05
CA MET A 433 -4.86 18.72 -6.72
C MET A 433 -5.14 19.88 -5.76
N CYS A 434 -6.18 19.77 -4.92
CA CYS A 434 -6.43 20.71 -3.82
C CYS A 434 -5.22 20.79 -2.88
N GLY A 435 -4.71 19.64 -2.42
CA GLY A 435 -3.55 19.57 -1.54
C GLY A 435 -2.33 20.27 -2.13
N THR A 436 -2.04 20.02 -3.40
CA THR A 436 -0.88 20.60 -4.10
C THR A 436 -1.02 22.11 -4.32
N GLU A 437 -2.13 22.54 -4.91
CA GLU A 437 -2.33 23.94 -5.31
C GLU A 437 -2.38 24.87 -4.09
N PHE A 438 -3.07 24.46 -3.02
CA PHE A 438 -3.18 25.27 -1.82
C PHE A 438 -1.97 25.16 -0.90
N SER A 439 -1.21 24.07 -0.95
CA SER A 439 0.12 24.02 -0.33
C SER A 439 1.06 25.02 -0.97
N ASP A 440 1.02 25.18 -2.30
CA ASP A 440 1.83 26.20 -2.98
C ASP A 440 1.40 27.63 -2.61
N VAL A 441 0.11 27.89 -2.45
CA VAL A 441 -0.39 29.19 -1.97
C VAL A 441 0.16 29.53 -0.58
N MET A 442 0.14 28.57 0.35
CA MET A 442 0.54 28.81 1.75
C MET A 442 2.05 28.74 1.98
N PHE A 443 2.73 27.80 1.32
CA PHE A 443 4.14 27.49 1.59
C PHE A 443 5.07 28.01 0.49
N GLY A 444 4.51 28.47 -0.64
CA GLY A 444 5.22 28.99 -1.80
C GLY A 444 5.35 27.94 -2.90
N THR A 445 5.13 28.36 -4.15
CA THR A 445 5.34 27.48 -5.32
C THR A 445 6.82 27.07 -5.41
N PRO A 446 7.14 25.77 -5.49
CA PRO A 446 8.51 25.28 -5.59
C PRO A 446 9.29 25.90 -6.76
N LYS A 447 10.56 26.19 -6.51
CA LYS A 447 11.54 26.72 -7.48
C LYS A 447 12.82 25.89 -7.40
N PRO A 448 13.63 25.81 -8.48
CA PRO A 448 14.86 25.04 -8.46
C PRO A 448 15.76 25.43 -7.29
N VAL A 449 16.09 24.45 -6.44
CA VAL A 449 16.91 24.62 -5.24
C VAL A 449 17.81 23.40 -5.06
N ASP A 450 19.06 23.65 -4.65
CA ASP A 450 20.02 22.58 -4.39
C ASP A 450 19.84 22.04 -2.96
N THR A 451 20.02 20.73 -2.82
CA THR A 451 19.94 20.00 -1.56
C THR A 451 20.86 18.77 -1.58
N GLU A 452 20.83 17.99 -0.51
CA GLU A 452 21.56 16.74 -0.37
C GLU A 452 20.61 15.60 0.02
N ALA A 453 20.99 14.37 -0.32
CA ALA A 453 20.21 13.18 -0.01
C ALA A 453 21.07 12.03 0.53
N ASN A 454 20.41 11.10 1.24
CA ASN A 454 20.92 9.91 1.93
C ASN A 454 21.28 10.16 3.41
N LEU A 455 21.51 9.09 4.17
CA LEU A 455 21.74 9.13 5.62
C LEU A 455 22.90 10.03 6.05
N GLY A 456 23.89 10.26 5.17
CA GLY A 456 25.02 11.16 5.42
C GLY A 456 24.67 12.64 5.59
N VAL A 457 23.40 13.03 5.42
CA VAL A 457 22.91 14.39 5.71
C VAL A 457 22.72 14.65 7.20
N MET A 458 22.67 13.59 8.03
CA MET A 458 22.65 13.71 9.48
C MET A 458 24.03 14.15 10.01
N LYS A 459 24.05 14.85 11.14
CA LYS A 459 25.28 15.47 11.69
C LYS A 459 25.52 15.07 13.13
N GLU A 460 26.73 14.61 13.43
CA GLU A 460 27.13 14.19 14.78
C GLU A 460 27.19 15.36 15.77
N ASP A 461 27.43 16.59 15.30
CA ASP A 461 27.59 17.78 16.12
C ASP A 461 26.36 18.71 16.13
N MET A 462 25.22 18.25 15.60
CA MET A 462 23.95 18.99 15.60
C MET A 462 22.81 18.12 16.15
N VAL A 463 21.75 18.77 16.62
CA VAL A 463 20.47 18.11 16.94
C VAL A 463 19.81 17.69 15.63
N ASN A 464 19.60 16.39 15.39
CA ASN A 464 18.93 15.89 14.19
C ASN A 464 17.44 15.65 14.47
N ILE A 465 16.59 16.44 13.80
CA ILE A 465 15.14 16.26 13.79
C ILE A 465 14.75 15.68 12.44
N ILE A 466 14.11 14.52 12.46
CA ILE A 466 13.60 13.86 11.25
C ILE A 466 12.10 14.12 11.13
N VAL A 467 11.68 14.86 10.10
CA VAL A 467 10.27 15.00 9.75
C VAL A 467 9.86 13.85 8.83
N HIS A 468 8.79 13.14 9.18
CA HIS A 468 8.34 11.97 8.42
C HIS A 468 6.81 11.90 8.34
N GLY A 469 6.29 11.52 7.18
CA GLY A 469 4.86 11.53 6.91
C GLY A 469 4.57 12.25 5.60
N HIS A 470 3.50 13.05 5.59
CA HIS A 470 2.86 13.63 4.41
C HIS A 470 2.31 15.05 4.62
N ASP A 471 2.11 15.54 5.85
CA ASP A 471 1.50 16.87 6.07
C ASP A 471 2.56 17.99 6.07
N PRO A 472 2.62 18.83 5.02
CA PRO A 472 3.57 19.94 4.97
C PRO A 472 3.32 20.97 6.06
N SER A 473 2.09 21.13 6.54
CA SER A 473 1.74 22.14 7.55
C SER A 473 2.54 21.93 8.83
N LEU A 474 2.67 20.68 9.28
CA LEU A 474 3.55 20.31 10.40
C LEU A 474 5.01 20.59 10.09
N SER A 475 5.51 20.04 8.99
CA SER A 475 6.95 20.06 8.69
C SER A 475 7.50 21.46 8.42
N GLU A 476 6.72 22.35 7.80
CA GLU A 476 7.07 23.76 7.58
C GLU A 476 7.24 24.47 8.92
N MET A 477 6.33 24.23 9.88
CA MET A 477 6.44 24.81 11.23
C MET A 477 7.63 24.24 12.00
N ILE A 478 7.93 22.94 11.87
CA ILE A 478 9.14 22.36 12.46
C ILE A 478 10.40 23.02 11.89
N CYS A 479 10.43 23.29 10.58
CA CYS A 479 11.56 24.00 9.96
C CYS A 479 11.68 25.44 10.49
N ASP A 480 10.57 26.20 10.53
CA ASP A 480 10.56 27.58 11.01
C ASP A 480 11.05 27.69 12.47
N TYR A 481 10.55 26.82 13.36
CA TYR A 481 10.97 26.85 14.76
C TYR A 481 12.33 26.19 15.03
N SER A 482 12.88 25.43 14.08
CA SER A 482 14.27 24.97 14.15
C SER A 482 15.27 26.09 13.82
N GLU A 483 14.80 27.14 13.12
CA GLU A 483 15.56 28.36 12.81
C GLU A 483 15.34 29.48 13.85
N ASP A 484 14.42 29.30 14.81
CA ASP A 484 14.16 30.26 15.90
C ASP A 484 15.45 30.51 16.72
N PRO A 485 15.90 31.76 16.87
CA PRO A 485 17.08 32.10 17.67
C PRO A 485 17.06 31.53 19.09
N GLU A 486 15.89 31.45 19.73
CA GLU A 486 15.76 30.85 21.06
C GLU A 486 16.08 29.34 21.05
N MET A 487 15.63 28.61 20.02
CA MET A 487 15.89 27.18 19.88
C MET A 487 17.34 26.90 19.51
N ILE A 488 17.95 27.75 18.68
CA ILE A 488 19.38 27.66 18.33
C ILE A 488 20.25 27.89 19.57
N GLU A 489 19.97 28.92 20.37
CA GLU A 489 20.71 29.17 21.62
C GLU A 489 20.50 28.05 22.64
N LEU A 490 19.29 27.49 22.73
CA LEU A 490 19.04 26.31 23.55
C LEU A 490 19.89 25.12 23.08
N ALA A 491 19.97 24.85 21.77
CA ALA A 491 20.78 23.77 21.21
C ALA A 491 22.27 23.93 21.55
N LYS A 492 22.79 25.16 21.46
CA LYS A 492 24.16 25.48 21.90
C LYS A 492 24.37 25.24 23.40
N SER A 493 23.40 25.61 24.23
CA SER A 493 23.47 25.37 25.68
C SER A 493 23.47 23.89 26.06
N MET A 494 22.88 23.03 25.21
CA MET A 494 22.88 21.56 25.35
C MET A 494 24.12 20.89 24.73
N GLY A 495 25.04 21.66 24.14
CA GLY A 495 26.30 21.17 23.58
C GLY A 495 26.28 20.84 22.07
N ALA A 496 25.18 21.09 21.36
CA ALA A 496 25.11 20.98 19.91
C ALA A 496 25.55 22.28 19.22
N LYS A 497 26.06 22.23 17.98
CA LYS A 497 26.38 23.43 17.20
C LYS A 497 25.15 24.14 16.63
N GLY A 498 24.02 23.45 16.57
CA GLY A 498 22.74 23.95 16.07
C GLY A 498 21.76 22.81 15.83
N ILE A 499 20.72 23.09 15.04
CA ILE A 499 19.64 22.15 14.71
C ILE A 499 19.71 21.79 13.22
N ASN A 500 19.63 20.51 12.92
CA ASN A 500 19.65 19.92 11.59
C ASN A 500 18.31 19.23 11.34
N VAL A 501 17.48 19.77 10.47
CA VAL A 501 16.25 19.12 10.02
C VAL A 501 16.56 18.33 8.75
N ALA A 502 16.11 17.08 8.70
CA ALA A 502 16.09 16.28 7.48
C ALA A 502 14.76 15.53 7.39
N GLY A 503 14.40 15.06 6.20
CA GLY A 503 13.10 14.42 6.00
C GLY A 503 13.16 12.96 5.54
N VAL A 504 12.04 12.25 5.75
CA VAL A 504 11.77 10.93 5.16
C VAL A 504 10.39 10.89 4.48
N CYS A 505 10.29 10.26 3.31
CA CYS A 505 9.05 10.14 2.52
C CYS A 505 8.46 11.49 2.08
N CYS A 506 7.14 11.60 1.89
CA CYS A 506 6.50 12.72 1.20
C CYS A 506 6.69 14.08 1.90
N THR A 507 6.59 14.15 3.22
CA THR A 507 6.83 15.40 3.96
C THR A 507 8.26 15.92 3.72
N SER A 508 9.24 15.01 3.57
CA SER A 508 10.59 15.37 3.14
C SER A 508 10.60 16.03 1.77
N ASN A 509 9.83 15.52 0.82
CA ASN A 509 9.79 16.08 -0.53
C ASN A 509 9.17 17.49 -0.50
N GLU A 510 8.13 17.71 0.31
CA GLU A 510 7.50 19.02 0.45
C GLU A 510 8.51 20.09 0.92
N VAL A 511 9.23 19.83 2.02
CA VAL A 511 10.22 20.79 2.54
C VAL A 511 11.50 20.84 1.71
N ALA A 512 11.89 19.76 1.03
CA ALA A 512 13.00 19.78 0.08
C ALA A 512 12.67 20.68 -1.12
N MET A 513 11.47 20.54 -1.69
CA MET A 513 11.03 21.29 -2.88
C MET A 513 10.92 22.80 -2.64
N ARG A 514 10.61 23.23 -1.40
CA ARG A 514 10.38 24.64 -1.06
C ARG A 514 11.56 25.32 -0.38
N ARG A 515 12.30 24.57 0.46
CA ARG A 515 13.35 25.12 1.33
C ARG A 515 14.74 24.50 1.10
N GLY A 516 14.84 23.44 0.29
CA GLY A 516 16.09 22.70 0.10
C GLY A 516 16.50 21.85 1.32
N ILE A 517 15.56 21.53 2.22
CA ILE A 517 15.83 20.64 3.36
C ILE A 517 16.33 19.27 2.89
N PRO A 518 17.43 18.73 3.45
CA PRO A 518 17.98 17.45 3.03
C PRO A 518 17.03 16.25 3.19
N MET A 519 17.11 15.30 2.26
CA MET A 519 16.32 14.08 2.26
C MET A 519 17.12 12.91 2.87
N ALA A 520 16.83 12.53 4.12
CA ALA A 520 17.59 11.49 4.82
C ALA A 520 17.32 10.09 4.25
N GLY A 521 16.11 9.81 3.80
CA GLY A 521 15.77 8.52 3.19
C GLY A 521 14.34 8.40 2.69
N ASN A 522 14.04 7.24 2.12
CA ASN A 522 12.71 6.86 1.65
C ASN A 522 12.01 5.84 2.56
N PHE A 523 10.97 5.20 2.03
CA PHE A 523 10.06 4.35 2.79
C PHE A 523 10.76 3.21 3.54
N LEU A 524 11.71 2.51 2.91
CA LEU A 524 12.44 1.43 3.59
C LEU A 524 13.69 1.91 4.36
N GLN A 525 13.95 3.22 4.39
CA GLN A 525 15.04 3.83 5.16
C GLN A 525 14.55 4.54 6.43
N GLN A 526 13.25 4.56 6.71
CA GLN A 526 12.68 5.21 7.90
C GLN A 526 13.21 4.61 9.22
N GLU A 527 13.52 3.31 9.23
CA GLU A 527 14.17 2.68 10.39
C GLU A 527 15.66 3.02 10.45
N ASN A 528 16.31 3.17 9.29
CA ASN A 528 17.73 3.44 9.19
C ASN A 528 18.13 4.79 9.78
N VAL A 529 17.28 5.81 9.70
CA VAL A 529 17.57 7.12 10.32
C VAL A 529 17.66 7.01 11.85
N VAL A 530 16.87 6.15 12.48
CA VAL A 530 16.95 5.86 13.93
C VAL A 530 18.18 4.99 14.23
N LEU A 531 18.44 3.98 13.40
CA LEU A 531 19.60 3.09 13.54
C LEU A 531 20.97 3.78 13.44
N THR A 532 21.03 5.03 12.93
CA THR A 532 22.26 5.83 12.98
C THR A 532 22.69 6.19 14.41
N GLY A 533 21.80 6.07 15.39
CA GLY A 533 22.03 6.51 16.77
C GLY A 533 22.15 8.03 16.93
N ALA A 534 21.93 8.81 15.86
CA ALA A 534 22.08 10.27 15.85
C ALA A 534 20.74 11.05 15.77
N CYS A 535 19.60 10.36 15.73
CA CYS A 535 18.28 10.98 15.64
C CYS A 535 17.75 11.35 17.03
N GLU A 536 17.60 12.65 17.34
CA GLU A 536 17.01 13.08 18.61
C GLU A 536 15.50 12.92 18.64
N ALA A 537 14.85 13.26 17.53
CA ALA A 537 13.41 13.10 17.37
C ALA A 537 13.06 12.71 15.94
N ILE A 538 12.18 11.72 15.81
CA ILE A 538 11.46 11.45 14.57
C ILE A 538 10.01 11.86 14.78
N VAL A 539 9.63 12.94 14.09
CA VAL A 539 8.37 13.65 14.23
C VAL A 539 7.47 13.23 13.08
N VAL A 540 6.35 12.60 13.42
CA VAL A 540 5.46 11.96 12.45
C VAL A 540 4.05 12.50 12.46
N ASP A 541 3.47 12.65 11.26
CA ASP A 541 2.06 12.99 11.05
C ASP A 541 1.20 11.75 10.74
N VAL A 542 0.97 11.42 9.48
CA VAL A 542 0.07 10.40 8.94
C VAL A 542 0.72 9.67 7.75
N GLN A 543 0.24 8.44 7.52
CA GLN A 543 0.51 7.61 6.34
C GLN A 543 1.97 7.14 6.14
N CYS A 544 2.14 5.88 5.75
CA CYS A 544 3.43 5.23 5.43
C CYS A 544 4.48 5.20 6.55
N ILE A 545 4.09 5.48 7.79
CA ILE A 545 4.94 5.42 8.98
C ILE A 545 4.85 4.02 9.58
N PHE A 546 5.98 3.38 9.85
CA PHE A 546 6.02 2.06 10.46
C PHE A 546 5.78 2.14 11.96
N PRO A 547 4.80 1.38 12.50
CA PRO A 547 4.65 1.22 13.95
C PRO A 547 5.91 0.63 14.61
N ALA A 548 6.76 -0.07 13.84
CA ALA A 548 8.05 -0.58 14.30
C ALA A 548 9.02 0.52 14.77
N LEU A 549 8.82 1.78 14.37
CA LEU A 549 9.61 2.91 14.84
C LEU A 549 9.51 3.12 16.35
N GLY A 550 8.38 2.79 16.99
CA GLY A 550 8.22 2.92 18.43
C GLY A 550 9.17 2.01 19.22
N PRO A 551 9.06 0.68 19.07
CA PRO A 551 9.99 -0.27 19.69
C PRO A 551 11.46 -0.01 19.30
N LEU A 552 11.73 0.37 18.04
CA LEU A 552 13.08 0.70 17.59
C LEU A 552 13.65 1.93 18.31
N SER A 553 12.84 2.98 18.49
CA SER A 553 13.28 4.21 19.15
C SER A 553 13.66 3.97 20.61
N LYS A 554 13.03 3.03 21.31
CA LYS A 554 13.41 2.61 22.68
C LYS A 554 14.81 1.99 22.78
N CYS A 555 15.37 1.51 21.67
CA CYS A 555 16.74 0.99 21.64
C CYS A 555 17.80 2.11 21.68
N PHE A 556 17.40 3.35 21.41
CA PHE A 556 18.24 4.54 21.37
C PHE A 556 17.68 5.63 22.30
N HIS A 557 18.19 6.86 22.20
CA HIS A 557 17.62 8.02 22.90
C HIS A 557 16.46 8.66 22.14
N THR A 558 16.25 8.28 20.86
CA THR A 558 15.31 8.91 19.94
C THR A 558 13.91 9.06 20.52
N LYS A 559 13.35 10.27 20.42
CA LYS A 559 11.95 10.54 20.71
C LYS A 559 11.09 10.25 19.48
N PHE A 560 10.24 9.24 19.57
CA PHE A 560 9.23 8.99 18.55
C PHE A 560 7.98 9.81 18.85
N ILE A 561 7.71 10.85 18.06
CA ILE A 561 6.64 11.82 18.34
C ILE A 561 5.55 11.72 17.27
N THR A 562 4.39 11.21 17.64
CA THR A 562 3.17 11.24 16.81
C THR A 562 2.41 12.54 17.04
N THR A 563 1.89 13.15 15.97
CA THR A 563 1.25 14.47 16.06
C THR A 563 -0.22 14.50 15.62
N SER A 564 -0.64 13.55 14.79
CA SER A 564 -2.01 13.47 14.28
C SER A 564 -2.88 12.53 15.11
N PRO A 565 -4.13 12.93 15.48
CA PRO A 565 -5.01 12.07 16.27
C PRO A 565 -5.45 10.80 15.53
N ILE A 566 -5.40 10.78 14.19
CA ILE A 566 -5.79 9.65 13.35
C ILE A 566 -4.62 8.67 13.06
N ALA A 567 -3.42 8.96 13.56
CA ALA A 567 -2.22 8.15 13.36
C ALA A 567 -1.37 8.09 14.64
N GLN A 568 -1.98 7.60 15.72
CA GLN A 568 -1.28 7.31 16.97
C GLN A 568 -0.68 5.90 16.93
N MET A 569 0.51 5.74 17.50
CA MET A 569 1.24 4.49 17.47
C MET A 569 1.67 4.08 18.89
N PRO A 570 1.80 2.78 19.18
CA PRO A 570 2.39 2.33 20.42
C PRO A 570 3.80 2.91 20.60
N ASP A 571 4.20 3.11 21.84
CA ASP A 571 5.57 3.55 22.19
C ASP A 571 5.99 4.91 21.63
N SER A 572 5.02 5.74 21.22
CA SER A 572 5.24 7.14 20.84
C SER A 572 4.85 8.11 21.97
N GLU A 573 5.45 9.28 21.94
CA GLU A 573 4.92 10.47 22.60
C GLU A 573 3.87 11.11 21.69
N PHE A 574 2.76 11.56 22.25
CA PHE A 574 1.70 12.23 21.49
C PHE A 574 1.69 13.73 21.78
N ILE A 575 2.05 14.52 20.77
CA ILE A 575 1.96 15.99 20.81
C ILE A 575 1.01 16.41 19.70
N ARG A 576 -0.27 16.57 20.05
CA ARG A 576 -1.30 16.91 19.08
C ARG A 576 -0.97 18.22 18.36
N PHE A 577 -0.85 18.14 17.04
CA PHE A 577 -0.71 19.30 16.18
C PHE A 577 -2.08 19.76 15.67
N ARG A 578 -2.29 21.08 15.62
CA ARG A 578 -3.41 21.71 14.90
C ARG A 578 -2.93 23.01 14.28
N SER A 579 -3.60 23.47 13.24
CA SER A 579 -3.24 24.69 12.54
C SER A 579 -3.34 25.94 13.43
N GLU A 580 -4.33 26.00 14.32
CA GLU A 580 -4.59 27.18 15.16
C GLU A 580 -3.50 27.43 16.21
N ASN A 581 -2.84 26.37 16.68
CA ASN A 581 -1.74 26.44 17.65
C ASN A 581 -0.46 25.79 17.11
N ALA A 582 -0.28 25.83 15.78
CA ALA A 582 0.81 25.17 15.09
C ALA A 582 2.19 25.59 15.63
N GLY A 583 2.38 26.90 15.87
CA GLY A 583 3.65 27.43 16.34
C GLY A 583 4.04 26.97 17.74
N GLU A 584 3.10 26.97 18.68
CA GLU A 584 3.34 26.50 20.06
C GLU A 584 3.73 25.02 20.08
N ASN A 585 3.02 24.19 19.31
CA ASN A 585 3.28 22.76 19.24
C ASN A 585 4.60 22.45 18.53
N ALA A 586 4.89 23.13 17.41
CA ALA A 586 6.15 22.97 16.71
C ALA A 586 7.34 23.37 17.59
N LYS A 587 7.25 24.52 18.28
CA LYS A 587 8.28 24.97 19.24
C LYS A 587 8.48 23.96 20.38
N LYS A 588 7.40 23.38 20.90
CA LYS A 588 7.46 22.32 21.92
C LYS A 588 8.17 21.06 21.39
N ILE A 589 7.86 20.63 20.17
CA ILE A 589 8.49 19.47 19.53
C ILE A 589 9.99 19.72 19.32
N VAL A 590 10.36 20.87 18.76
CA VAL A 590 11.76 21.25 18.53
C VAL A 590 12.52 21.32 19.87
N ARG A 591 11.96 21.97 20.89
CA ARG A 591 12.53 22.01 22.24
C ARG A 591 12.77 20.60 22.78
N THR A 592 11.78 19.71 22.66
CA THR A 592 11.88 18.30 23.11
C THR A 592 13.05 17.58 22.44
N ALA A 593 13.23 17.78 21.13
CA ALA A 593 14.36 17.19 20.41
C ALA A 593 15.71 17.77 20.87
N VAL A 594 15.77 19.10 21.03
CA VAL A 594 16.99 19.80 21.49
C VAL A 594 17.42 19.34 22.88
N GLU A 595 16.48 19.30 23.82
CA GLU A 595 16.74 18.84 25.20
C GLU A 595 17.14 17.36 25.23
N ASN A 596 16.71 16.57 24.25
CA ASN A 596 17.07 15.16 24.16
C ASN A 596 18.50 14.90 23.63
N PHE A 597 19.17 15.90 23.07
CA PHE A 597 20.54 15.76 22.54
C PHE A 597 21.54 15.24 23.58
N VAL A 598 21.39 15.67 24.84
CA VAL A 598 22.24 15.24 25.97
C VAL A 598 22.13 13.74 26.29
N ASN A 599 21.05 13.09 25.84
CA ASN A 599 20.83 11.65 26.03
C ASN A 599 21.45 10.81 24.90
N ARG A 600 21.97 11.45 23.83
CA ARG A 600 22.65 10.75 22.74
C ARG A 600 23.85 9.99 23.31
N LYS A 601 23.97 8.71 22.93
CA LYS A 601 25.08 7.84 23.31
C LYS A 601 26.13 7.84 22.21
N PRO A 602 27.27 8.55 22.35
CA PRO A 602 28.24 8.70 21.27
C PRO A 602 28.78 7.37 20.74
N GLU A 603 28.88 6.35 21.60
CA GLU A 603 29.34 5.01 21.25
C GLU A 603 28.38 4.22 20.33
N LEU A 604 27.12 4.63 20.24
CA LEU A 604 26.11 4.04 19.34
C LEU A 604 25.94 4.83 18.04
N VAL A 605 26.61 5.97 17.89
CA VAL A 605 26.48 6.83 16.71
C VAL A 605 27.26 6.24 15.55
N TYR A 606 26.56 5.99 14.45
CA TYR A 606 27.16 5.64 13.16
C TYR A 606 26.36 6.29 12.02
N ILE A 607 26.90 7.36 11.46
CA ILE A 607 26.33 8.04 10.29
C ILE A 607 27.13 7.61 9.04
N PRO A 608 26.52 6.89 8.08
CA PRO A 608 27.18 6.57 6.83
C PRO A 608 27.63 7.84 6.10
N LYS A 609 28.90 7.91 5.67
CA LYS A 609 29.47 9.09 4.99
C LYS A 609 28.93 9.34 3.58
N THR A 610 28.06 8.48 3.08
CA THR A 610 27.49 8.57 1.74
C THR A 610 26.34 9.55 1.70
N LYS A 611 26.49 10.61 0.92
CA LYS A 611 25.43 11.53 0.51
C LYS A 611 25.66 11.98 -0.92
N GLN A 612 24.61 12.39 -1.59
CA GLN A 612 24.64 12.88 -2.97
C GLN A 612 24.00 14.27 -3.04
N LYS A 613 24.48 15.09 -3.98
CA LYS A 613 23.83 16.36 -4.32
C LYS A 613 22.59 16.11 -5.17
N ALA A 614 21.64 17.02 -5.07
CA ALA A 614 20.44 17.01 -5.89
C ALA A 614 19.92 18.43 -6.11
N THR A 615 19.40 18.71 -7.31
CA THR A 615 18.59 19.89 -7.57
C THR A 615 17.11 19.47 -7.61
N VAL A 616 16.29 20.06 -6.75
CA VAL A 616 14.85 19.80 -6.61
C VAL A 616 14.05 21.06 -6.94
N GLY A 617 12.71 21.01 -6.83
CA GLY A 617 11.87 22.20 -6.94
C GLY A 617 11.29 22.45 -8.33
N PHE A 618 11.12 21.40 -9.15
CA PHE A 618 10.57 21.51 -10.51
C PHE A 618 9.04 21.42 -10.50
N SER A 619 8.39 22.48 -10.02
CA SER A 619 6.94 22.71 -10.27
C SER A 619 6.66 22.89 -11.78
N VAL A 620 5.39 22.84 -12.18
CA VAL A 620 5.01 23.13 -13.59
C VAL A 620 5.48 24.53 -13.99
N GLU A 621 5.30 25.49 -13.08
CA GLU A 621 5.74 26.88 -13.23
C GLU A 621 7.27 26.97 -13.37
N ALA A 622 8.03 26.23 -12.57
CA ALA A 622 9.49 26.17 -12.67
C ALA A 622 9.97 25.55 -13.98
N ILE A 623 9.30 24.50 -14.46
CA ILE A 623 9.62 23.85 -15.74
C ILE A 623 9.37 24.82 -16.89
N ILE A 624 8.20 25.48 -16.94
CA ILE A 624 7.90 26.47 -17.98
C ILE A 624 8.93 27.61 -17.95
N LYS A 625 9.25 28.12 -16.77
CA LYS A 625 10.27 29.16 -16.60
C LYS A 625 11.67 28.71 -17.05
N ALA A 626 12.00 27.44 -16.92
CA ALA A 626 13.25 26.90 -17.45
C ALA A 626 13.21 26.86 -18.98
N LEU A 627 12.09 26.43 -19.58
CA LEU A 627 11.90 26.42 -21.04
C LEU A 627 11.99 27.84 -21.64
N ASP A 628 11.56 28.87 -20.91
CA ASP A 628 11.67 30.27 -21.33
C ASP A 628 13.10 30.74 -21.63
N ARG A 629 14.13 30.02 -21.17
CA ARG A 629 15.54 30.29 -21.52
C ARG A 629 15.86 30.06 -23.01
N VAL A 630 15.08 29.21 -23.67
CA VAL A 630 15.23 28.85 -25.08
C VAL A 630 14.01 29.23 -25.92
N SER A 631 13.00 29.84 -25.30
CA SER A 631 11.81 30.36 -25.97
C SER A 631 12.10 31.70 -26.66
N ASP A 632 11.39 31.93 -27.75
CA ASP A 632 11.18 33.27 -28.32
C ASP A 632 9.93 33.93 -27.72
N ALA A 633 9.56 35.11 -28.25
CA ALA A 633 8.40 35.87 -27.77
C ALA A 633 7.07 35.12 -27.96
N ASP A 634 6.96 34.22 -28.96
CA ASP A 634 5.72 33.51 -29.31
C ASP A 634 5.55 32.20 -28.52
N THR A 635 6.64 31.70 -27.92
CA THR A 635 6.69 30.44 -27.18
C THR A 635 6.91 30.60 -25.67
N ALA A 636 7.26 31.81 -25.22
CA ALA A 636 7.41 32.12 -23.80
C ALA A 636 6.13 31.84 -22.99
N GLY A 637 6.28 31.26 -21.80
CA GLY A 637 5.17 30.87 -20.92
C GLY A 637 4.40 29.63 -21.39
N THR A 638 4.94 28.86 -22.33
CA THR A 638 4.32 27.65 -22.88
C THR A 638 5.23 26.42 -22.76
N THR A 639 4.69 25.25 -23.06
CA THR A 639 5.44 23.98 -23.13
C THR A 639 5.95 23.66 -24.54
N LYS A 640 5.77 24.57 -25.51
CA LYS A 640 6.18 24.38 -26.92
C LYS A 640 7.65 23.98 -27.08
N PRO A 641 8.64 24.59 -26.40
CA PRO A 641 10.03 24.17 -26.57
C PRO A 641 10.28 22.70 -26.19
N LEU A 642 9.54 22.18 -25.21
CA LEU A 642 9.60 20.76 -24.85
C LEU A 642 8.94 19.87 -25.92
N ILE A 643 7.81 20.32 -26.48
CA ILE A 643 7.15 19.66 -27.61
C ILE A 643 8.06 19.61 -28.84
N ASP A 644 8.79 20.67 -29.13
CA ASP A 644 9.74 20.74 -30.24
C ASP A 644 10.92 19.77 -30.03
N CYS A 645 11.42 19.65 -28.80
CA CYS A 645 12.44 18.66 -28.45
C CYS A 645 11.91 17.22 -28.63
N ILE A 646 10.65 16.97 -28.28
CA ILE A 646 10.01 15.67 -28.50
C ILE A 646 9.85 15.37 -29.99
N THR A 647 9.33 16.34 -30.73
CA THR A 647 9.02 16.23 -32.17
C THR A 647 10.30 16.02 -32.99
N SER A 648 11.38 16.74 -32.67
CA SER A 648 12.69 16.57 -33.33
C SER A 648 13.44 15.29 -32.96
N GLY A 649 12.98 14.57 -31.91
CA GLY A 649 13.65 13.40 -31.38
C GLY A 649 14.84 13.70 -30.46
N ALA A 650 15.11 14.98 -30.14
CA ALA A 650 16.10 15.34 -29.14
C ALA A 650 15.72 14.81 -27.74
N ILE A 651 14.41 14.77 -27.46
CA ILE A 651 13.83 13.98 -26.37
C ILE A 651 12.96 12.92 -27.02
N ARG A 652 13.21 11.65 -26.72
CA ARG A 652 12.43 10.54 -27.28
C ARG A 652 11.00 10.52 -26.71
N GLY A 653 10.87 10.77 -25.42
CA GLY A 653 9.60 10.86 -24.70
C GLY A 653 9.82 11.27 -23.25
N VAL A 654 8.77 11.20 -22.43
CA VAL A 654 8.84 11.50 -21.00
C VAL A 654 8.30 10.33 -20.19
N ALA A 655 9.04 9.93 -19.15
CA ALA A 655 8.63 8.89 -18.21
C ALA A 655 8.39 9.50 -16.82
N ALA A 656 7.19 9.33 -16.29
CA ALA A 656 6.86 9.64 -14.91
C ALA A 656 7.16 8.44 -14.00
N MET A 657 8.22 8.53 -13.20
CA MET A 657 8.63 7.48 -12.26
C MET A 657 8.09 7.81 -10.87
N VAL A 658 7.16 7.01 -10.37
CA VAL A 658 6.46 7.26 -9.10
C VAL A 658 6.43 6.01 -8.23
N GLY A 659 5.82 6.09 -7.05
CA GLY A 659 5.57 4.93 -6.20
C GLY A 659 6.48 4.82 -4.99
N CYS A 660 6.32 3.70 -4.28
CA CYS A 660 6.93 3.42 -2.98
C CYS A 660 8.20 2.57 -3.14
N ASN A 661 8.61 1.90 -2.06
CA ASN A 661 9.43 0.70 -2.12
C ASN A 661 8.60 -0.50 -1.66
N ASN A 662 8.93 -1.70 -2.14
CA ASN A 662 8.25 -2.94 -1.77
C ASN A 662 9.30 -4.00 -1.43
N PRO A 663 9.29 -4.63 -0.24
CA PRO A 663 10.26 -5.66 0.14
C PRO A 663 10.33 -6.89 -0.79
N ARG A 664 9.36 -7.07 -1.69
CA ARG A 664 9.40 -8.09 -2.75
C ARG A 664 10.42 -7.79 -3.83
N VAL A 665 10.82 -6.53 -3.97
CA VAL A 665 11.86 -6.05 -4.88
C VAL A 665 13.02 -5.54 -4.03
N ARG A 666 14.26 -5.73 -4.50
CA ARG A 666 15.41 -5.14 -3.81
C ARG A 666 15.24 -3.62 -3.82
N ALA A 667 15.27 -3.01 -2.62
CA ALA A 667 15.01 -1.60 -2.44
C ALA A 667 15.79 -0.71 -3.44
N ASP A 668 15.05 0.16 -4.13
CA ASP A 668 15.52 1.14 -5.11
C ASP A 668 16.09 0.56 -6.41
N GLN A 669 16.29 -0.75 -6.51
CA GLN A 669 16.95 -1.34 -7.67
C GLN A 669 16.13 -1.09 -8.94
N ALA A 670 14.83 -1.33 -8.90
CA ALA A 670 14.00 -1.16 -10.08
C ALA A 670 13.82 0.32 -10.42
N HIS A 671 13.66 1.19 -9.42
CA HIS A 671 13.67 2.64 -9.62
C HIS A 671 14.92 3.12 -10.34
N ILE A 672 16.11 2.83 -9.79
CA ILE A 672 17.38 3.38 -10.27
C ILE A 672 17.72 2.84 -11.67
N GLU A 673 17.60 1.54 -11.89
CA GLU A 673 17.99 0.93 -13.16
C GLU A 673 17.05 1.34 -14.30
N LEU A 674 15.74 1.46 -14.04
CA LEU A 674 14.81 2.01 -15.04
C LEU A 674 15.11 3.46 -15.36
N MET A 675 15.36 4.31 -14.35
CA MET A 675 15.69 5.72 -14.58
C MET A 675 16.95 5.88 -15.43
N LYS A 676 18.01 5.13 -15.11
CA LYS A 676 19.25 5.11 -15.93
C LYS A 676 18.96 4.65 -17.36
N LYS A 677 18.18 3.59 -17.54
CA LYS A 677 17.79 3.08 -18.86
C LYS A 677 17.02 4.13 -19.66
N MET A 678 16.08 4.84 -19.04
CA MET A 678 15.30 5.91 -19.68
C MET A 678 16.20 7.07 -20.13
N ILE A 679 17.00 7.65 -19.23
CA ILE A 679 17.82 8.82 -19.58
C ILE A 679 18.91 8.47 -20.62
N ALA A 680 19.46 7.26 -20.57
CA ALA A 680 20.42 6.77 -21.57
C ALA A 680 19.79 6.62 -22.98
N ASN A 681 18.46 6.51 -23.06
CA ASN A 681 17.68 6.40 -24.30
C ASN A 681 16.94 7.70 -24.64
N ASP A 682 17.48 8.84 -24.21
CA ASP A 682 16.92 10.19 -24.47
C ASP A 682 15.49 10.41 -23.95
N VAL A 683 15.06 9.64 -22.94
CA VAL A 683 13.77 9.83 -22.27
C VAL A 683 13.96 10.71 -21.04
N LEU A 684 13.29 11.86 -21.00
CA LEU A 684 13.27 12.74 -19.84
C LEU A 684 12.51 12.05 -18.70
N VAL A 685 13.06 12.05 -17.49
CA VAL A 685 12.39 11.46 -16.32
C VAL A 685 11.87 12.55 -15.41
N ILE A 686 10.60 12.45 -15.03
CA ILE A 686 9.99 13.25 -13.95
C ILE A 686 9.61 12.32 -12.80
N LEU A 687 9.74 12.76 -11.56
CA LEU A 687 9.52 11.90 -10.40
C LEU A 687 8.87 12.58 -9.20
N SER A 688 8.30 11.75 -8.34
CA SER A 688 7.70 12.16 -7.08
C SER A 688 7.72 11.05 -6.03
N GLY A 689 7.45 11.39 -4.77
CA GLY A 689 7.41 10.42 -3.68
C GLY A 689 8.76 9.72 -3.44
N CYS A 690 8.74 8.42 -3.17
CA CYS A 690 9.96 7.67 -2.80
C CYS A 690 10.89 7.40 -3.99
N SER A 691 10.39 7.39 -5.23
CA SER A 691 11.24 7.28 -6.42
C SER A 691 12.19 8.48 -6.53
N ALA A 692 11.74 9.67 -6.10
CA ALA A 692 12.56 10.87 -6.08
C ALA A 692 13.73 10.76 -5.11
N GLN A 693 13.48 10.21 -3.93
CA GLN A 693 14.53 9.98 -2.94
C GLN A 693 15.51 8.89 -3.39
N ALA A 694 15.04 7.86 -4.10
CA ALA A 694 15.92 6.87 -4.74
C ALA A 694 16.82 7.52 -5.80
N ALA A 695 16.27 8.39 -6.65
CA ALA A 695 17.03 9.11 -7.67
C ALA A 695 18.06 10.06 -7.07
N ALA A 696 17.67 10.83 -6.05
CA ALA A 696 18.57 11.73 -5.34
C ALA A 696 19.75 10.96 -4.71
N ARG A 697 19.46 9.83 -4.05
CA ARG A 697 20.51 8.95 -3.47
C ARG A 697 21.41 8.30 -4.51
N ALA A 698 20.92 8.10 -5.73
CA ALA A 698 21.69 7.60 -6.86
C ALA A 698 22.48 8.70 -7.60
N GLY A 699 22.33 9.97 -7.21
CA GLY A 699 22.98 11.11 -7.87
C GLY A 699 22.36 11.47 -9.22
N LEU A 700 21.17 10.95 -9.55
CA LEU A 700 20.51 11.19 -10.85
C LEU A 700 19.86 12.58 -10.95
N MET A 701 19.67 13.24 -9.81
CA MET A 701 19.12 14.60 -9.70
C MET A 701 20.22 15.68 -9.62
N ASP A 702 21.49 15.30 -9.72
CA ASP A 702 22.59 16.24 -9.93
C ASP A 702 22.64 16.63 -11.42
N LYS A 703 22.96 17.88 -11.73
CA LYS A 703 23.11 18.35 -13.11
C LYS A 703 24.18 17.59 -13.89
N GLU A 704 25.20 17.05 -13.21
CA GLU A 704 26.24 16.21 -13.81
C GLU A 704 25.72 14.84 -14.25
N ALA A 705 24.53 14.41 -13.78
CA ALA A 705 23.89 13.18 -14.27
C ALA A 705 23.56 13.25 -15.77
N ARG A 706 23.57 14.44 -16.39
CA ARG A 706 23.47 14.61 -17.85
C ARG A 706 24.53 13.82 -18.63
N ASN A 707 25.64 13.47 -17.99
CA ASN A 707 26.70 12.65 -18.59
C ASN A 707 26.31 11.17 -18.74
N LEU A 708 25.22 10.73 -18.11
CA LEU A 708 24.63 9.40 -18.26
C LEU A 708 23.58 9.34 -19.38
N CYS A 709 23.20 10.49 -19.93
CA CYS A 709 22.12 10.58 -20.91
C CYS A 709 22.56 10.19 -22.32
N GLY A 710 21.57 9.86 -23.15
CA GLY A 710 21.71 9.95 -24.60
C GLY A 710 22.08 11.36 -25.06
N ALA A 711 22.52 11.48 -26.31
CA ALA A 711 23.10 12.73 -26.83
C ALA A 711 22.06 13.87 -26.92
N GLY A 712 20.79 13.55 -27.20
CA GLY A 712 19.72 14.52 -27.33
C GLY A 712 19.34 15.13 -25.99
N LEU A 713 19.01 14.28 -25.01
CA LEU A 713 18.63 14.71 -23.67
C LEU A 713 19.79 15.42 -22.97
N LYS A 714 21.04 14.96 -23.16
CA LYS A 714 22.23 15.64 -22.63
C LYS A 714 22.28 17.11 -23.10
N ARG A 715 22.10 17.36 -24.39
CA ARG A 715 22.11 18.72 -24.95
C ARG A 715 20.98 19.58 -24.39
N VAL A 716 19.78 19.02 -24.23
CA VAL A 716 18.65 19.74 -23.63
C VAL A 716 18.96 20.12 -22.18
N CYS A 717 19.52 19.20 -21.39
CA CYS A 717 19.95 19.48 -20.01
C CYS A 717 21.01 20.59 -19.92
N GLU A 718 21.96 20.63 -20.86
CA GLU A 718 22.98 21.68 -20.94
C GLU A 718 22.39 23.04 -21.28
N LEU A 719 21.46 23.11 -22.26
CA LEU A 719 20.82 24.35 -22.68
C LEU A 719 19.93 24.96 -21.59
N LEU A 720 19.17 24.12 -20.90
CA LEU A 720 18.23 24.56 -19.87
C LEU A 720 18.90 24.68 -18.49
N ASP A 721 20.11 24.13 -18.32
CA ASP A 721 20.83 24.02 -17.05
C ASP A 721 19.98 23.32 -15.97
N ILE A 722 19.50 22.12 -16.32
CA ILE A 722 18.66 21.24 -15.48
C ILE A 722 19.25 19.83 -15.41
N PRO A 723 18.97 19.05 -14.34
CA PRO A 723 19.27 17.62 -14.33
C PRO A 723 18.37 16.86 -15.33
N PRO A 724 18.76 15.65 -15.76
CA PRO A 724 17.94 14.82 -16.65
C PRO A 724 16.76 14.14 -15.94
N VAL A 725 16.75 14.20 -14.60
CA VAL A 725 15.71 13.65 -13.76
C VAL A 725 15.14 14.77 -12.88
N LEU A 726 13.88 15.15 -13.11
CA LEU A 726 13.26 16.33 -12.50
C LEU A 726 12.34 15.94 -11.34
N HIS A 727 12.62 16.50 -10.16
CA HIS A 727 11.79 16.29 -8.97
C HIS A 727 10.59 17.24 -8.95
N MET A 728 9.41 16.65 -9.09
CA MET A 728 8.13 17.35 -9.09
C MET A 728 7.40 17.28 -7.73
N GLY A 729 7.93 16.57 -6.73
CA GLY A 729 7.52 16.70 -5.33
C GLY A 729 7.00 15.42 -4.65
N SER A 730 5.99 15.56 -3.80
CA SER A 730 5.38 14.47 -3.02
C SER A 730 4.40 13.64 -3.85
N CYS A 731 3.76 12.63 -3.24
CA CYS A 731 2.78 11.81 -3.97
C CYS A 731 1.55 12.62 -4.42
N VAL A 732 1.10 13.64 -3.67
CA VAL A 732 -0.01 14.49 -4.12
C VAL A 732 0.39 15.41 -5.27
N ASP A 733 1.68 15.75 -5.36
CA ASP A 733 2.25 16.53 -6.46
C ASP A 733 2.30 15.76 -7.80
N ILE A 734 1.90 14.49 -7.85
CA ILE A 734 1.62 13.83 -9.14
C ILE A 734 0.48 14.56 -9.88
N SER A 735 -0.37 15.30 -9.15
CA SER A 735 -1.30 16.27 -9.74
C SER A 735 -0.60 17.26 -10.69
N ARG A 736 0.66 17.66 -10.41
CA ARG A 736 1.47 18.50 -11.30
C ARG A 736 1.81 17.79 -12.61
N MET A 737 2.04 16.49 -12.56
CA MET A 737 2.38 15.69 -13.75
C MET A 737 1.19 15.61 -14.71
N VAL A 738 -0.03 15.40 -14.20
CA VAL A 738 -1.24 15.40 -15.05
C VAL A 738 -1.60 16.81 -15.55
N VAL A 739 -1.29 17.85 -14.78
CA VAL A 739 -1.39 19.26 -15.26
C VAL A 739 -0.36 19.54 -16.36
N LEU A 740 0.88 19.09 -16.21
CA LEU A 740 1.92 19.24 -17.23
C LEU A 740 1.56 18.49 -18.52
N ALA A 741 1.07 17.24 -18.42
CA ALA A 741 0.58 16.49 -19.56
C ALA A 741 -0.58 17.20 -20.26
N SER A 742 -1.50 17.79 -19.48
CA SER A 742 -2.61 18.59 -20.02
C SER A 742 -2.13 19.86 -20.72
N ARG A 743 -1.08 20.50 -20.21
CA ARG A 743 -0.50 21.69 -20.84
C ARG A 743 0.22 21.35 -22.14
N LEU A 744 0.98 20.26 -22.15
CA LEU A 744 1.62 19.72 -23.37
C LEU A 744 0.57 19.41 -24.45
N ALA A 745 -0.53 18.76 -24.07
CA ALA A 745 -1.64 18.47 -24.99
C ALA A 745 -2.26 19.75 -25.55
N LYS A 746 -2.59 20.72 -24.68
CA LYS A 746 -3.17 22.00 -25.09
C LYS A 746 -2.24 22.84 -25.99
N ASP A 747 -0.96 22.89 -25.69
CA ASP A 747 0.01 23.69 -26.45
C ASP A 747 0.39 23.03 -27.79
N SER A 748 0.33 21.70 -27.89
CA SER A 748 0.58 20.94 -29.13
C SER A 748 -0.65 20.75 -30.02
N GLY A 749 -1.85 20.83 -29.46
CA GLY A 749 -3.09 20.44 -30.13
C GLY A 749 -3.30 18.92 -30.22
N LEU A 750 -2.47 18.12 -29.55
CA LEU A 750 -2.59 16.66 -29.47
C LEU A 750 -3.41 16.24 -28.24
N ASN A 751 -3.96 15.03 -28.26
CA ASN A 751 -4.56 14.42 -27.09
C ASN A 751 -3.47 13.91 -26.13
N ILE A 752 -3.74 13.88 -24.82
CA ILE A 752 -2.77 13.37 -23.83
C ILE A 752 -2.33 11.93 -24.17
N SER A 753 -3.27 11.10 -24.63
CA SER A 753 -3.04 9.71 -25.03
C SER A 753 -2.07 9.55 -26.20
N GLN A 754 -1.99 10.54 -27.09
CA GLN A 754 -1.12 10.54 -28.26
C GLN A 754 0.30 10.98 -27.93
N LEU A 755 0.50 11.78 -26.88
CA LEU A 755 1.83 12.24 -26.50
C LEU A 755 2.69 11.04 -26.06
N PRO A 756 4.00 11.02 -26.40
CA PRO A 756 4.93 9.95 -26.01
C PRO A 756 5.30 10.03 -24.51
N LEU A 757 4.28 9.85 -23.67
CA LEU A 757 4.30 9.89 -22.22
C LEU A 757 3.92 8.51 -21.67
N VAL A 758 4.65 8.07 -20.64
CA VAL A 758 4.35 6.85 -19.88
C VAL A 758 4.49 7.11 -18.38
N GLY A 759 3.67 6.45 -17.56
CA GLY A 759 3.83 6.39 -16.11
C GLY A 759 4.42 5.05 -15.67
N CYS A 760 5.17 5.01 -14.58
CA CYS A 760 5.71 3.77 -14.04
C CYS A 760 5.79 3.79 -12.52
N ALA A 761 5.31 2.71 -11.89
CA ALA A 761 5.41 2.47 -10.46
C ALA A 761 6.10 1.11 -10.23
N PRO A 762 7.44 1.05 -10.25
CA PRO A 762 8.16 -0.23 -10.29
C PRO A 762 8.20 -0.97 -8.95
N GLU A 763 8.11 -0.26 -7.83
CA GLU A 763 8.19 -0.84 -6.48
C GLU A 763 7.00 -0.43 -5.60
N TRP A 764 5.81 -0.31 -6.20
CA TRP A 764 4.64 0.16 -5.47
C TRP A 764 4.16 -0.83 -4.39
N MET A 765 3.47 -0.30 -3.39
CA MET A 765 2.99 -1.09 -2.23
C MET A 765 1.63 -0.61 -1.74
N SER A 766 1.47 0.71 -1.59
CA SER A 766 0.32 1.30 -0.90
C SER A 766 -0.96 1.37 -1.74
N GLU A 767 -2.09 1.46 -1.05
CA GLU A 767 -3.40 1.81 -1.60
C GLU A 767 -3.36 3.13 -2.39
N LYS A 768 -2.60 4.11 -1.90
CA LYS A 768 -2.34 5.38 -2.61
C LYS A 768 -1.81 5.16 -4.02
N ALA A 769 -0.84 4.27 -4.19
CA ALA A 769 -0.25 4.01 -5.50
C ALA A 769 -1.25 3.42 -6.50
N VAL A 770 -2.26 2.67 -6.03
CA VAL A 770 -3.34 2.15 -6.89
C VAL A 770 -4.34 3.24 -7.26
N SER A 771 -4.69 4.12 -6.32
CA SER A 771 -5.47 5.35 -6.63
C SER A 771 -4.75 6.20 -7.67
N ILE A 772 -3.44 6.40 -7.49
CA ILE A 772 -2.56 7.10 -8.44
C ILE A 772 -2.60 6.47 -9.82
N GLY A 773 -2.36 5.16 -9.91
CA GLY A 773 -2.44 4.44 -11.18
C GLY A 773 -3.77 4.69 -11.89
N ASN A 774 -4.88 4.66 -11.15
CA ASN A 774 -6.21 4.77 -11.73
C ASN A 774 -6.46 6.14 -12.35
N TYR A 775 -6.07 7.24 -11.70
CA TYR A 775 -6.25 8.55 -12.33
C TYR A 775 -5.21 8.86 -13.41
N VAL A 776 -4.00 8.32 -13.32
CA VAL A 776 -2.98 8.49 -14.38
C VAL A 776 -3.43 7.80 -15.66
N VAL A 777 -3.87 6.53 -15.55
CA VAL A 777 -4.43 5.81 -16.70
C VAL A 777 -5.72 6.45 -17.20
N ALA A 778 -6.62 6.87 -16.31
CA ALA A 778 -7.84 7.57 -16.71
C ALA A 778 -7.58 8.91 -17.40
N THR A 779 -6.42 9.54 -17.17
CA THR A 779 -5.99 10.76 -17.86
C THR A 779 -5.44 10.48 -19.28
N GLY A 780 -5.30 9.20 -19.66
CA GLY A 780 -4.78 8.79 -20.96
C GLY A 780 -3.29 8.47 -20.98
N ILE A 781 -2.68 8.18 -19.84
CA ILE A 781 -1.24 7.84 -19.76
C ILE A 781 -1.08 6.35 -19.47
N ASP A 782 -0.47 5.61 -20.40
CA ASP A 782 -0.15 4.19 -20.19
C ASP A 782 0.76 4.02 -18.97
N THR A 783 0.38 3.13 -18.06
CA THR A 783 1.02 3.01 -16.74
C THR A 783 1.58 1.62 -16.50
N PHE A 784 2.87 1.57 -16.21
CA PHE A 784 3.66 0.35 -16.04
C PHE A 784 3.81 0.02 -14.55
N LEU A 785 3.58 -1.24 -14.17
CA LEU A 785 3.65 -1.71 -12.79
C LEU A 785 4.70 -2.81 -12.65
N GLY A 786 5.68 -2.57 -11.77
CA GLY A 786 6.73 -3.56 -11.45
C GLY A 786 6.35 -4.55 -10.35
N VAL A 787 5.15 -4.40 -9.77
CA VAL A 787 4.58 -5.31 -8.78
C VAL A 787 3.16 -5.65 -9.22
N GLU A 788 2.80 -6.93 -9.16
CA GLU A 788 1.46 -7.39 -9.55
C GLU A 788 0.36 -6.84 -8.61
N PRO A 789 -0.70 -6.21 -9.15
CA PRO A 789 -1.89 -5.91 -8.38
C PRO A 789 -2.63 -7.17 -7.95
N GLN A 790 -3.41 -7.08 -6.87
CA GLN A 790 -4.17 -8.20 -6.29
C GLN A 790 -5.43 -8.54 -7.10
N VAL A 791 -5.26 -8.77 -8.40
CA VAL A 791 -6.32 -9.04 -9.38
C VAL A 791 -6.02 -10.23 -10.27
N THR A 792 -4.80 -10.79 -10.22
CA THR A 792 -4.32 -11.88 -11.08
C THR A 792 -5.12 -13.19 -10.94
N GLY A 793 -5.88 -13.36 -9.85
CA GLY A 793 -6.85 -14.45 -9.70
C GLY A 793 -8.13 -14.30 -10.54
N SER A 794 -8.24 -13.25 -11.36
CA SER A 794 -9.38 -12.97 -12.24
C SER A 794 -8.88 -12.49 -13.60
N ASP A 795 -9.01 -13.35 -14.61
CA ASP A 795 -8.72 -13.03 -16.01
C ASP A 795 -9.53 -11.84 -16.54
N GLN A 796 -10.81 -11.71 -16.15
CA GLN A 796 -11.63 -10.55 -16.52
C GLN A 796 -11.11 -9.25 -15.92
N MET A 797 -10.65 -9.27 -14.66
CA MET A 797 -10.09 -8.07 -14.05
C MET A 797 -8.74 -7.71 -14.67
N VAL A 798 -7.90 -8.70 -14.96
CA VAL A 798 -6.64 -8.48 -15.70
C VAL A 798 -6.94 -7.87 -17.06
N TRP A 799 -7.86 -8.47 -17.84
CA TRP A 799 -8.25 -7.96 -19.15
C TRP A 799 -8.78 -6.53 -19.08
N TRP A 800 -9.68 -6.22 -18.13
CA TRP A 800 -10.18 -4.86 -17.98
C TRP A 800 -9.04 -3.87 -17.74
N LEU A 801 -8.09 -4.20 -16.86
CA LEU A 801 -7.01 -3.28 -16.50
C LEU A 801 -5.93 -3.15 -17.58
N THR A 802 -5.66 -4.19 -18.36
CA THR A 802 -4.58 -4.18 -19.36
C THR A 802 -5.06 -3.85 -20.78
N GLU A 803 -6.33 -4.12 -21.08
CA GLU A 803 -6.91 -3.93 -22.42
C GLU A 803 -8.24 -3.16 -22.38
N GLY A 804 -9.22 -3.61 -21.59
CA GLY A 804 -10.61 -3.13 -21.69
C GLY A 804 -10.80 -1.64 -21.38
N ILE A 805 -10.00 -1.06 -20.49
CA ILE A 805 -10.08 0.38 -20.19
C ILE A 805 -9.56 1.27 -21.33
N ARG A 806 -8.80 0.74 -22.31
CA ARG A 806 -8.34 1.52 -23.47
C ARG A 806 -9.52 2.11 -24.25
N ASP A 807 -10.65 1.41 -24.30
CA ASP A 807 -11.86 1.89 -24.98
C ASP A 807 -12.49 3.10 -24.30
N TRP A 808 -12.21 3.33 -23.01
CA TRP A 808 -12.76 4.44 -22.23
C TRP A 808 -11.81 5.63 -22.15
N VAL A 809 -10.51 5.36 -22.02
CA VAL A 809 -9.52 6.38 -21.67
C VAL A 809 -8.26 6.36 -22.53
N GLU A 810 -8.24 5.54 -23.59
CA GLU A 810 -7.16 5.45 -24.58
C GLU A 810 -5.78 5.02 -24.02
N ALA A 811 -5.75 4.54 -22.78
CA ALA A 811 -4.58 4.04 -22.09
C ALA A 811 -4.93 2.85 -21.20
N ALA A 812 -3.94 2.04 -20.83
CA ALA A 812 -4.12 0.95 -19.90
C ALA A 812 -2.88 0.67 -19.05
N TYR A 813 -3.02 -0.29 -18.14
CA TYR A 813 -1.89 -0.80 -17.37
C TYR A 813 -1.07 -1.82 -18.15
N THR A 814 0.22 -1.88 -17.86
CA THR A 814 1.10 -2.99 -18.22
C THR A 814 1.75 -3.52 -16.97
N ILE A 815 1.69 -4.83 -16.73
CA ILE A 815 2.28 -5.48 -15.55
C ILE A 815 3.47 -6.30 -16.02
N GLU A 816 4.66 -5.95 -15.57
CA GLU A 816 5.90 -6.69 -15.87
C GLU A 816 6.84 -6.55 -14.67
N THR A 817 7.27 -7.68 -14.10
CA THR A 817 8.07 -7.72 -12.86
C THR A 817 9.57 -7.84 -13.13
N ASP A 818 9.95 -8.21 -14.36
CA ASP A 818 11.33 -8.16 -14.82
C ASP A 818 11.69 -6.71 -15.19
N ILE A 819 12.67 -6.16 -14.47
CA ILE A 819 13.08 -4.75 -14.60
C ILE A 819 13.52 -4.41 -16.03
N GLU A 820 14.25 -5.31 -16.70
CA GLU A 820 14.75 -5.05 -18.05
C GLU A 820 13.60 -5.03 -19.05
N LYS A 821 12.72 -6.03 -19.00
CA LYS A 821 11.54 -6.12 -19.87
C LYS A 821 10.56 -4.97 -19.62
N LEU A 822 10.38 -4.57 -18.37
CA LEU A 822 9.55 -3.43 -18.00
C LEU A 822 10.08 -2.15 -18.67
N GLY A 823 11.40 -1.92 -18.62
CA GLY A 823 12.03 -0.80 -19.29
C GLY A 823 11.94 -0.88 -20.82
N ASP A 824 12.08 -2.07 -21.40
CA ASP A 824 11.91 -2.26 -22.85
C ASP A 824 10.47 -1.98 -23.29
N ALA A 825 9.48 -2.43 -22.51
CA ALA A 825 8.06 -2.19 -22.78
C ALA A 825 7.71 -0.70 -22.68
N MET A 826 8.29 0.04 -21.74
CA MET A 826 8.14 1.50 -21.64
C MET A 826 8.68 2.21 -22.88
N LEU A 827 9.90 1.85 -23.34
CA LEU A 827 10.50 2.43 -24.54
C LEU A 827 9.69 2.09 -25.79
N ALA A 828 9.27 0.83 -25.93
CA ALA A 828 8.46 0.38 -27.06
C ALA A 828 7.14 1.14 -27.14
N ARG A 829 6.48 1.40 -26.00
CA ARG A 829 5.24 2.18 -25.98
C ARG A 829 5.46 3.65 -26.34
N ILE A 830 6.57 4.26 -25.90
CA ILE A 830 6.97 5.60 -26.33
C ILE A 830 7.13 5.62 -27.86
N ASP A 831 7.86 4.66 -28.42
CA ASP A 831 8.10 4.58 -29.87
C ASP A 831 6.82 4.35 -30.67
N GLU A 832 5.91 3.52 -30.18
CA GLU A 832 4.62 3.29 -30.82
C GLU A 832 3.82 4.59 -30.95
N LYS A 833 3.78 5.40 -29.88
CA LYS A 833 3.12 6.71 -29.89
C LYS A 833 3.80 7.70 -30.83
N ARG A 834 5.14 7.72 -30.85
CA ARG A 834 5.91 8.53 -31.81
C ARG A 834 5.61 8.15 -33.26
N ALA A 835 5.64 6.85 -33.56
CA ALA A 835 5.35 6.33 -34.90
C ALA A 835 3.93 6.69 -35.34
N ALA A 836 2.94 6.64 -34.43
CA ALA A 836 1.56 7.05 -34.70
C ALA A 836 1.43 8.56 -35.00
N LEU A 837 2.36 9.39 -34.49
CA LEU A 837 2.46 10.82 -34.79
C LEU A 837 3.32 11.12 -36.03
N GLY A 838 4.03 10.13 -36.58
CA GLY A 838 4.94 10.31 -37.71
C GLY A 838 6.28 10.97 -37.38
N ILE A 839 6.76 10.84 -36.13
CA ILE A 839 8.01 11.42 -35.61
C ILE A 839 9.00 10.40 -35.06
#